data_AF-A0A8S1F5L6-F1
#
_entry.id   AF-A0A8S1F5L6-F1
#
_cell.length_a   1.000
_cell.length_b   1.000
_cell.length_c   1.000
_cell.angle_alpha   90.00
_cell.angle_beta   90.00
_cell.angle_gamma   90.00
#
_symmetry.space_group_name_H-M   'P 1'
#
loop_
_entity.id
_entity.type
_entity.pdbx_description
1 polymer ?
#
loop_
_entity_poly.entity_id
_entity_poly.type
_entity_poly.pdbx_seq_one_letter_code
_entity_poly.pdbx_strand_id
1 'polypeptide(L)'
;MGDSDPSFPASRSNSKSASSDSDEEDFSDDEEQYSSTQNTNVDLRLKKCPPFCGNKFESDEEYRKPLGVVYDEVRKHWLICCQSDKVIQIKKRRGKSEVNCLSHDKIRNPSAIAIYQEGKSAAILCSEHTNRNFYIVLLKYGTKNSKIDIFATWKHDEYQLFFQCRGIAKSIAGNLITIDMPIQPRSPRIRIFQKYFPKQINFDIEGARRPSFISSCDDKLAISDLGTQKVFLYKISDIDFSNPNISLLNLIDSNYISVPRTAKSLANEQGFLFVAGVQFDRDGHLLVGDASGHTVKLYDPSLRFLHRISSDFPIPYMSSFFFNKRGHGIIIDLRGDNKFVYAQMSGTSKMKPWIETESRPNRPSRSRFNNRVTKCYYSADCPDPQLLFRMQTETDSAPPFACVNDIKVLHNLNIERGMNVAALNGTTGETLSTQVFDVTASDEKLMQWMADLPHKSILMAASFGDVAEHVSRQARGFFKAFGARKIDSWRGGQAYAIVGQRGIQPGDGFETMYEFNSGTTEMTMIENCIDLPFAKTRRIELKVDQSEVHRADESRLENLGAFHDDLVKKKNQVVQEKYWKDCGLKKPCDEDSIAVHFYSGEHKEDSPKMCIGDKLLFDEELNDAGRGLNLAMMEPKTGRVTAVVHFDTYRDESHGLEEWLDAVPTGYIVAVISFDEASNMLTDMARRIFYEMGSSMIDRMKFRASWYFIGQKGIGAYTPFEDLNIPSGNNWATPIKTSFCLPKALSKWSGRKDPASANDVRNLPKRHFCAKYDRHEEFCNDEKLDDRIVPRILRNENRANDPIFNVPILVAAGLAPDSLRSTLQTLMNQEGINTQLVIVAYDKEYPENADLSSLFHVKSFLLSSLANAFSVFPEAKELIVIEEDVKLSDDWLEYFSAIYQSFTNDKTVDFALAYNPNGFIETSGPASTVYRINGQNLIGSYIIKRELFEQYIRLREFCCFERSNWDLRDSTVFVPALSRIELQEDGGILDDSVKQQRLSSK
;
A
#
# COMPACT_ATOMS: atom_id res chain seq x y z
N MET A 1 15.26 -39.39 71.11
CA MET A 1 15.31 -40.84 71.37
C MET A 1 14.25 -41.48 70.49
N GLY A 2 14.58 -42.36 69.55
CA GLY A 2 15.93 -42.82 69.18
C GLY A 2 15.85 -43.95 68.16
N ASP A 3 16.98 -44.16 67.50
CA ASP A 3 17.42 -45.41 66.87
C ASP A 3 16.66 -45.93 65.62
N SER A 4 17.47 -46.24 64.60
CA SER A 4 17.12 -46.80 63.30
C SER A 4 17.51 -48.28 63.21
N ASP A 5 17.32 -48.87 62.02
CA ASP A 5 18.10 -50.03 61.52
C ASP A 5 17.86 -51.41 62.18
N PRO A 6 18.42 -52.51 61.62
CA PRO A 6 18.45 -52.88 60.19
C PRO A 6 18.18 -54.39 59.94
N SER A 7 18.09 -54.81 58.66
CA SER A 7 18.70 -56.10 58.23
C SER A 7 18.83 -56.28 56.70
N PHE A 8 20.08 -56.39 56.23
CA PHE A 8 20.58 -56.98 54.96
C PHE A 8 20.64 -58.54 55.08
N PRO A 9 21.30 -59.34 54.18
CA PRO A 9 21.87 -59.13 52.84
C PRO A 9 21.07 -59.95 51.78
N ALA A 10 21.52 -60.65 50.71
CA ALA A 10 22.79 -60.99 50.04
C ALA A 10 22.43 -61.46 48.58
N SER A 11 23.25 -61.89 47.60
CA SER A 11 24.69 -62.05 47.24
C SER A 11 24.72 -62.34 45.70
N ARG A 12 25.71 -62.78 44.90
CA ARG A 12 27.18 -63.05 44.81
C ARG A 12 27.40 -63.46 43.31
N SER A 13 28.55 -63.40 42.62
CA SER A 13 29.80 -62.61 42.64
C SER A 13 30.60 -62.94 41.35
N ASN A 14 31.88 -62.53 41.25
CA ASN A 14 32.89 -62.88 40.22
C ASN A 14 32.76 -62.09 38.89
N SER A 15 33.84 -61.63 38.23
CA SER A 15 35.28 -61.57 38.59
C SER A 15 36.01 -60.44 37.82
N LYS A 16 37.19 -60.00 38.27
CA LYS A 16 37.94 -58.83 37.73
C LYS A 16 39.07 -59.20 36.75
N SER A 17 39.31 -58.34 35.74
CA SER A 17 40.64 -57.90 35.27
C SER A 17 40.55 -56.59 34.46
N ALA A 18 41.66 -55.85 34.34
CA ALA A 18 41.84 -54.51 33.72
C ALA A 18 41.52 -54.46 32.20
N SER A 19 41.47 -53.33 31.48
CA SER A 19 41.73 -51.88 31.72
C SER A 19 40.74 -51.04 30.84
N SER A 20 40.70 -49.70 30.69
CA SER A 20 41.57 -48.53 30.96
C SER A 20 40.72 -47.25 30.84
N ASP A 21 41.17 -46.12 31.41
CA ASP A 21 40.91 -44.68 31.09
C ASP A 21 39.44 -44.20 30.84
N SER A 22 38.96 -43.04 31.31
CA SER A 22 39.60 -41.85 31.92
C SER A 22 38.60 -41.16 32.87
N ASP A 23 39.09 -40.20 33.65
CA ASP A 23 38.44 -39.71 34.88
C ASP A 23 37.17 -38.86 34.67
N GLU A 24 36.11 -39.15 35.44
CA GLU A 24 35.01 -38.22 35.72
C GLU A 24 35.27 -37.54 37.08
N GLU A 25 35.59 -36.25 37.10
CA GLU A 25 35.63 -35.45 38.34
C GLU A 25 34.20 -35.03 38.74
N ASP A 26 33.78 -35.42 39.95
CA ASP A 26 32.58 -34.88 40.61
C ASP A 26 32.75 -33.38 40.87
N PHE A 27 31.80 -32.56 40.41
CA PHE A 27 31.73 -31.13 40.76
C PHE A 27 30.57 -30.86 41.73
N SER A 28 30.91 -30.27 42.88
CA SER A 28 30.01 -29.90 43.97
C SER A 28 29.00 -28.81 43.59
N ASP A 29 27.78 -28.90 44.12
CA ASP A 29 26.62 -28.05 43.79
C ASP A 29 26.67 -26.59 44.35
N ASP A 30 27.87 -26.08 44.63
CA ASP A 30 28.15 -24.71 45.12
C ASP A 30 28.53 -23.76 43.95
N GLU A 31 27.56 -23.45 43.08
CA GLU A 31 27.72 -22.46 41.99
C GLU A 31 27.07 -21.10 42.31
N GLU A 32 27.82 -20.01 42.07
CA GLU A 32 27.38 -18.63 42.31
C GLU A 32 26.12 -18.24 41.52
N GLN A 33 25.28 -17.39 42.12
CA GLN A 33 24.10 -16.86 41.46
C GLN A 33 24.38 -15.54 40.76
N TYR A 34 23.82 -15.35 39.57
CA TYR A 34 24.01 -14.13 38.78
C TYR A 34 23.38 -12.90 39.47
N SER A 35 24.15 -11.82 39.54
CA SER A 35 23.78 -10.44 39.95
C SER A 35 24.60 -9.47 39.11
N SER A 36 24.04 -8.29 38.82
CA SER A 36 24.70 -7.21 38.08
C SER A 36 25.43 -6.21 39.00
N THR A 37 25.36 -6.38 40.31
CA THR A 37 25.81 -5.39 41.31
C THR A 37 27.00 -5.83 42.18
N GLN A 38 27.54 -7.06 42.03
CA GLN A 38 28.66 -7.56 42.85
C GLN A 38 29.99 -6.78 42.70
N ASN A 39 30.14 -5.92 41.69
CA ASN A 39 31.14 -4.85 41.66
C ASN A 39 30.69 -3.77 40.67
N THR A 40 30.71 -2.49 41.06
CA THR A 40 30.24 -1.35 40.24
C THR A 40 31.14 -1.01 39.04
N ASN A 41 32.11 -1.88 38.71
CA ASN A 41 33.10 -1.74 37.63
C ASN A 41 33.16 -3.01 36.74
N VAL A 42 32.13 -3.85 36.73
CA VAL A 42 32.08 -5.10 35.95
C VAL A 42 31.09 -4.98 34.81
N ASP A 43 31.60 -4.94 33.58
CA ASP A 43 30.79 -5.04 32.36
C ASP A 43 30.13 -6.42 32.28
N LEU A 44 29.05 -6.55 31.50
CA LEU A 44 28.41 -7.84 31.22
C LEU A 44 28.79 -8.38 29.83
N ARG A 45 28.95 -9.70 29.73
CA ARG A 45 29.26 -10.42 28.48
C ARG A 45 28.38 -11.65 28.28
N LEU A 46 27.86 -11.79 27.06
CA LEU A 46 27.34 -13.02 26.49
C LEU A 46 28.47 -13.89 25.91
N LYS A 47 28.49 -15.16 26.29
CA LYS A 47 29.26 -16.23 25.67
C LYS A 47 28.33 -17.16 24.90
N LYS A 48 28.61 -17.51 23.64
CA LYS A 48 27.77 -18.47 22.90
C LYS A 48 27.87 -19.87 23.53
N CYS A 49 26.72 -20.54 23.67
CA CYS A 49 26.63 -21.89 24.23
C CYS A 49 26.23 -22.93 23.18
N PRO A 50 26.61 -24.21 23.35
CA PRO A 50 25.99 -25.32 22.62
C PRO A 50 24.46 -25.35 22.86
N PRO A 51 23.67 -25.86 21.89
CA PRO A 51 22.23 -25.98 22.08
C PRO A 51 21.91 -26.96 23.19
N PHE A 52 21.02 -26.59 24.12
CA PHE A 52 20.69 -27.41 25.29
C PHE A 52 20.27 -28.86 24.93
N CYS A 53 19.74 -29.10 23.73
CA CYS A 53 19.17 -30.38 23.31
C CYS A 53 19.77 -30.94 22.01
N GLY A 54 20.95 -30.47 21.60
CA GLY A 54 21.54 -30.83 20.30
C GLY A 54 20.74 -30.30 19.10
N ASN A 55 21.08 -30.77 17.89
CA ASN A 55 20.57 -30.26 16.62
C ASN A 55 19.10 -30.65 16.28
N LYS A 56 18.33 -31.20 17.23
CA LYS A 56 16.93 -31.65 17.00
C LYS A 56 15.95 -30.56 16.54
N PHE A 57 16.33 -29.29 16.63
CA PHE A 57 15.49 -28.16 16.21
C PHE A 57 15.70 -27.71 14.76
N GLU A 58 16.72 -28.21 14.05
CA GLU A 58 17.17 -27.63 12.76
C GLU A 58 16.41 -28.16 11.53
N SER A 59 15.60 -29.22 11.66
CA SER A 59 15.02 -29.94 10.52
C SER A 59 13.49 -30.09 10.54
N ASP A 60 12.79 -29.53 11.53
CA ASP A 60 11.38 -29.82 11.81
C ASP A 60 10.47 -28.63 11.50
N GLU A 61 9.31 -28.87 10.89
CA GLU A 61 8.39 -27.79 10.51
C GLU A 61 7.75 -27.11 11.74
N GLU A 62 7.66 -27.83 12.86
CA GLU A 62 7.02 -27.37 14.09
C GLU A 62 7.70 -26.15 14.74
N TYR A 63 8.97 -25.90 14.42
CA TYR A 63 9.79 -24.85 15.04
C TYR A 63 9.94 -23.58 14.17
N ARG A 64 9.18 -23.45 13.08
CA ARG A 64 9.37 -22.38 12.07
C ARG A 64 9.23 -20.93 12.57
N LYS A 65 8.37 -20.68 13.58
CA LYS A 65 8.08 -19.32 14.10
C LYS A 65 7.88 -19.29 15.63
N PRO A 66 8.96 -19.33 16.42
CA PRO A 66 8.93 -19.03 17.85
C PRO A 66 8.79 -17.52 18.10
N LEU A 67 8.00 -17.12 19.10
CA LEU A 67 7.66 -15.70 19.36
C LEU A 67 7.94 -15.19 20.78
N GLY A 68 7.98 -16.07 21.78
CA GLY A 68 8.23 -15.69 23.17
C GLY A 68 8.84 -16.83 23.96
N VAL A 69 9.70 -16.51 24.92
CA VAL A 69 10.45 -17.46 25.73
C VAL A 69 10.50 -17.00 27.19
N VAL A 70 10.44 -17.96 28.13
CA VAL A 70 10.59 -17.72 29.57
C VAL A 70 11.22 -18.94 30.26
N TYR A 71 11.79 -18.74 31.44
CA TYR A 71 12.35 -19.81 32.28
C TYR A 71 11.61 -19.90 33.63
N ASP A 72 11.30 -21.12 34.10
CA ASP A 72 10.84 -21.36 35.48
C ASP A 72 12.01 -21.78 36.36
N GLU A 73 12.30 -20.96 37.37
CA GLU A 73 13.46 -21.13 38.26
C GLU A 73 13.33 -22.24 39.31
N VAL A 74 12.12 -22.74 39.56
CA VAL A 74 11.89 -23.83 40.53
C VAL A 74 11.76 -25.17 39.80
N ARG A 75 11.18 -25.19 38.59
CA ARG A 75 11.14 -26.39 37.72
C ARG A 75 12.40 -26.59 36.88
N LYS A 76 13.25 -25.56 36.77
CA LYS A 76 14.45 -25.52 35.91
C LYS A 76 14.15 -25.88 34.45
N HIS A 77 13.02 -25.40 33.92
CA HIS A 77 12.61 -25.58 32.53
C HIS A 77 12.49 -24.28 31.74
N TRP A 78 12.76 -24.34 30.44
CA TRP A 78 12.37 -23.30 29.48
C TRP A 78 10.98 -23.60 28.94
N LEU A 79 10.22 -22.55 28.66
CA LEU A 79 8.95 -22.59 27.93
C LEU A 79 9.00 -21.59 26.77
N ILE A 80 8.65 -22.05 25.56
CA ILE A 80 8.75 -21.27 24.32
C ILE A 80 7.45 -21.38 23.54
N CYS A 81 6.86 -20.25 23.15
CA CYS A 81 5.66 -20.19 22.30
C CYS A 81 6.03 -20.26 20.81
N CYS A 82 5.37 -21.16 20.07
CA CYS A 82 5.49 -21.27 18.61
C CYS A 82 4.11 -21.16 17.94
N GLN A 83 4.05 -20.52 16.76
CA GLN A 83 2.80 -20.41 15.96
C GLN A 83 2.27 -21.75 15.38
N SER A 84 2.80 -22.89 15.83
CA SER A 84 2.40 -24.26 15.50
C SER A 84 1.41 -24.84 16.52
N ASP A 85 0.62 -23.97 17.18
CA ASP A 85 -0.31 -24.29 18.28
C ASP A 85 0.32 -25.06 19.46
N LYS A 86 1.62 -24.80 19.71
CA LYS A 86 2.44 -25.55 20.66
C LYS A 86 3.26 -24.64 21.58
N VAL A 87 3.47 -25.10 22.80
CA VAL A 87 4.48 -24.56 23.72
C VAL A 87 5.58 -25.60 23.92
N ILE A 88 6.80 -25.31 23.47
CA ILE A 88 7.95 -26.19 23.69
C ILE A 88 8.38 -26.07 25.15
N GLN A 89 8.52 -27.20 25.84
CA GLN A 89 9.07 -27.30 27.18
C GLN A 89 10.41 -28.04 27.15
N ILE A 90 11.49 -27.37 27.57
CA ILE A 90 12.84 -27.94 27.65
C ILE A 90 13.23 -28.11 29.12
N LYS A 91 13.50 -29.35 29.54
CA LYS A 91 13.96 -29.70 30.91
C LYS A 91 15.38 -30.27 30.86
N LYS A 92 16.19 -30.06 31.91
CA LYS A 92 17.47 -30.79 32.11
C LYS A 92 17.25 -31.90 33.16
N ARG A 93 17.60 -33.16 32.85
CA ARG A 93 17.33 -34.33 33.69
C ARG A 93 18.43 -35.38 33.54
N ARG A 94 19.18 -35.66 34.62
CA ARG A 94 20.34 -36.60 34.63
C ARG A 94 21.32 -36.34 33.47
N GLY A 95 21.88 -35.13 33.42
CA GLY A 95 22.83 -34.69 32.40
C GLY A 95 22.24 -34.40 31.00
N LYS A 96 21.18 -35.11 30.60
CA LYS A 96 20.54 -34.97 29.27
C LYS A 96 19.36 -33.99 29.31
N SER A 97 19.05 -33.37 28.17
CA SER A 97 17.90 -32.47 28.05
C SER A 97 16.72 -33.14 27.35
N GLU A 98 15.52 -32.91 27.89
CA GLU A 98 14.25 -33.51 27.52
C GLU A 98 13.37 -32.43 26.89
N VAL A 99 13.13 -32.51 25.57
CA VAL A 99 12.24 -31.60 24.83
C VAL A 99 10.85 -32.23 24.75
N ASN A 100 9.84 -31.51 25.20
CA ASN A 100 8.43 -31.91 25.12
C ASN A 100 7.62 -30.79 24.43
N CYS A 101 6.96 -31.09 23.32
CA CYS A 101 6.01 -30.16 22.71
C CYS A 101 4.65 -30.29 23.42
N LEU A 102 4.27 -29.28 24.21
CA LEU A 102 2.96 -29.23 24.85
C LEU A 102 1.92 -28.74 23.83
N SER A 103 1.07 -29.65 23.38
CA SER A 103 -0.15 -29.38 22.59
C SER A 103 -1.39 -29.65 23.44
N HIS A 104 -2.42 -28.83 23.28
CA HIS A 104 -3.76 -29.00 23.87
C HIS A 104 -4.69 -28.04 23.13
N ASP A 105 -5.93 -28.46 22.83
CA ASP A 105 -6.98 -27.69 22.15
C ASP A 105 -7.25 -26.25 22.67
N LYS A 106 -6.84 -25.97 23.92
CA LYS A 106 -6.89 -24.65 24.58
C LYS A 106 -5.63 -23.78 24.36
N ILE A 107 -4.67 -24.20 23.54
CA ILE A 107 -3.51 -23.41 23.12
C ILE A 107 -3.62 -23.29 21.61
N ARG A 108 -3.95 -22.08 21.14
CA ARG A 108 -3.89 -21.71 19.71
C ARG A 108 -3.20 -20.36 19.54
N ASN A 109 -2.39 -20.23 18.50
CA ASN A 109 -1.57 -19.06 18.20
C ASN A 109 -0.83 -18.49 19.44
N PRO A 110 -0.13 -19.30 20.25
CA PRO A 110 0.54 -18.80 21.45
C PRO A 110 1.63 -17.78 21.04
N SER A 111 1.53 -16.57 21.59
CA SER A 111 2.25 -15.39 21.11
C SER A 111 3.17 -14.74 22.14
N ALA A 112 2.82 -14.85 23.43
CA ALA A 112 3.64 -14.40 24.55
C ALA A 112 3.44 -15.31 25.77
N ILE A 113 4.42 -15.36 26.67
CA ILE A 113 4.40 -16.22 27.86
C ILE A 113 5.16 -15.58 29.04
N ALA A 114 4.67 -15.78 30.26
CA ALA A 114 5.31 -15.35 31.50
C ALA A 114 5.09 -16.38 32.62
N ILE A 115 5.96 -16.40 33.64
CA ILE A 115 5.74 -17.22 34.84
C ILE A 115 4.72 -16.52 35.75
N TYR A 116 3.55 -17.14 35.92
CA TYR A 116 2.52 -16.63 36.82
C TYR A 116 2.87 -16.94 38.29
N GLN A 117 3.31 -18.18 38.55
CA GLN A 117 3.76 -18.64 39.87
C GLN A 117 4.95 -19.60 39.67
N GLU A 118 6.14 -19.23 40.16
CA GLU A 118 7.34 -20.08 40.08
C GLU A 118 7.06 -21.47 40.66
N GLY A 119 7.47 -22.53 39.96
CA GLY A 119 7.25 -23.91 40.37
C GLY A 119 5.85 -24.46 40.10
N LYS A 120 4.87 -23.60 39.79
CA LYS A 120 3.44 -23.93 39.81
C LYS A 120 2.71 -23.65 38.49
N SER A 121 2.94 -22.53 37.82
CA SER A 121 2.24 -22.19 36.57
C SER A 121 2.84 -21.06 35.74
N ALA A 122 2.67 -21.15 34.42
CA ALA A 122 2.88 -20.06 33.46
C ALA A 122 1.54 -19.53 32.90
N ALA A 123 1.52 -18.25 32.53
CA ALA A 123 0.45 -17.62 31.78
C ALA A 123 0.88 -17.45 30.31
N ILE A 124 0.00 -17.79 29.38
CA ILE A 124 0.23 -17.78 27.93
C ILE A 124 -0.83 -16.89 27.28
N LEU A 125 -0.42 -16.00 26.38
CA LEU A 125 -1.32 -15.22 25.52
C LEU A 125 -1.57 -15.98 24.21
N CYS A 126 -2.81 -16.39 23.99
CA CYS A 126 -3.29 -17.16 22.84
C CYS A 126 -4.30 -16.32 22.02
N SER A 127 -4.61 -16.76 20.80
CA SER A 127 -5.72 -16.20 20.01
C SER A 127 -6.38 -17.24 19.11
N GLU A 128 -7.69 -17.10 18.87
CA GLU A 128 -8.43 -18.03 18.00
C GLU A 128 -8.15 -17.77 16.52
N HIS A 129 -7.83 -16.52 16.17
CA HIS A 129 -7.40 -16.12 14.83
C HIS A 129 -6.12 -15.28 14.90
N THR A 130 -5.39 -15.18 13.79
CA THR A 130 -4.21 -14.30 13.69
C THR A 130 -4.61 -12.84 13.96
N ASN A 131 -4.09 -12.27 15.05
CA ASN A 131 -4.33 -10.88 15.48
C ASN A 131 -5.78 -10.50 15.90
N ARG A 132 -6.69 -11.46 16.11
CA ARG A 132 -8.05 -11.22 16.64
C ARG A 132 -8.46 -12.30 17.64
N ASN A 133 -9.41 -11.97 18.52
CA ASN A 133 -10.06 -12.91 19.46
C ASN A 133 -9.05 -13.60 20.40
N PHE A 134 -8.46 -12.81 21.29
CA PHE A 134 -7.42 -13.25 22.23
C PHE A 134 -7.99 -13.87 23.51
N TYR A 135 -7.16 -14.66 24.18
CA TYR A 135 -7.45 -15.22 25.48
C TYR A 135 -6.17 -15.56 26.23
N ILE A 136 -6.24 -15.51 27.56
CA ILE A 136 -5.12 -15.79 28.47
C ILE A 136 -5.35 -17.16 29.11
N VAL A 137 -4.30 -17.98 29.11
CA VAL A 137 -4.34 -19.39 29.52
C VAL A 137 -3.32 -19.65 30.61
N LEU A 138 -3.75 -20.30 31.70
CA LEU A 138 -2.86 -20.77 32.77
C LEU A 138 -2.50 -22.24 32.58
N LEU A 139 -1.24 -22.47 32.21
CA LEU A 139 -0.60 -23.79 32.24
C LEU A 139 -0.14 -24.08 33.68
N LYS A 140 -0.86 -24.94 34.40
CA LYS A 140 -0.57 -25.35 35.78
C LYS A 140 0.15 -26.70 35.79
N TYR A 141 1.32 -26.77 36.42
CA TYR A 141 2.18 -27.96 36.40
C TYR A 141 1.77 -28.95 37.51
N GLY A 142 1.13 -30.06 37.15
CA GLY A 142 0.80 -31.12 38.11
C GLY A 142 1.96 -32.06 38.44
N THR A 143 1.64 -33.12 39.20
CA THR A 143 2.55 -34.22 39.56
C THR A 143 2.41 -35.46 38.67
N LYS A 144 1.30 -35.58 37.92
CA LYS A 144 1.08 -36.63 36.92
C LYS A 144 0.75 -36.06 35.52
N ASN A 145 -0.20 -35.13 35.43
CA ASN A 145 -0.52 -34.36 34.21
C ASN A 145 -0.55 -32.86 34.51
N SER A 146 -0.19 -32.02 33.55
CA SER A 146 -0.41 -30.56 33.61
C SER A 146 -1.89 -30.23 33.33
N LYS A 147 -2.45 -29.22 34.03
CA LYS A 147 -3.82 -28.73 33.81
C LYS A 147 -3.78 -27.39 33.07
N ILE A 148 -4.68 -27.21 32.12
CA ILE A 148 -4.79 -25.98 31.32
C ILE A 148 -6.17 -25.36 31.53
N ASP A 149 -6.17 -24.19 32.18
CA ASP A 149 -7.37 -23.41 32.51
C ASP A 149 -7.36 -22.07 31.76
N ILE A 150 -8.50 -21.64 31.23
CA ILE A 150 -8.66 -20.29 30.68
C ILE A 150 -8.80 -19.32 31.86
N PHE A 151 -8.16 -18.15 31.76
CA PHE A 151 -8.15 -17.11 32.80
C PHE A 151 -8.97 -15.88 32.41
N ALA A 152 -8.86 -15.44 31.15
CA ALA A 152 -9.68 -14.40 30.54
C ALA A 152 -9.81 -14.70 29.04
N THR A 153 -10.92 -14.33 28.39
CA THR A 153 -11.15 -14.64 26.96
C THR A 153 -12.06 -13.62 26.29
N TRP A 154 -11.88 -13.40 24.99
CA TRP A 154 -12.76 -12.57 24.15
C TRP A 154 -14.23 -13.01 24.17
N LYS A 155 -14.53 -14.27 24.50
CA LYS A 155 -15.91 -14.80 24.64
C LYS A 155 -16.70 -14.23 25.83
N HIS A 156 -16.09 -13.30 26.56
CA HIS A 156 -16.62 -12.59 27.71
C HIS A 156 -16.36 -11.10 27.44
N ASP A 157 -17.42 -10.38 27.04
CA ASP A 157 -17.36 -8.99 26.59
C ASP A 157 -16.72 -8.06 27.64
N GLU A 158 -16.87 -8.40 28.93
CA GLU A 158 -16.27 -7.68 30.05
C GLU A 158 -14.74 -7.57 29.97
N TYR A 159 -14.06 -8.45 29.22
CA TYR A 159 -12.61 -8.41 29.00
C TYR A 159 -12.16 -7.68 27.73
N GLN A 160 -13.07 -7.36 26.79
CA GLN A 160 -12.77 -6.65 25.54
C GLN A 160 -11.58 -7.22 24.73
N LEU A 161 -11.34 -8.53 24.80
CA LEU A 161 -10.14 -9.21 24.27
C LEU A 161 -10.12 -9.41 22.73
N PHE A 162 -10.90 -8.61 21.99
CA PHE A 162 -11.09 -8.72 20.54
C PHE A 162 -9.91 -8.18 19.72
N PHE A 163 -9.30 -7.08 20.20
CA PHE A 163 -8.25 -6.32 19.51
C PHE A 163 -6.88 -7.01 19.52
N GLN A 164 -5.92 -6.54 18.71
CA GLN A 164 -4.58 -7.15 18.65
C GLN A 164 -3.85 -6.97 20.00
N CYS A 165 -3.71 -8.07 20.74
CA CYS A 165 -2.97 -8.11 22.00
C CYS A 165 -1.51 -8.47 21.76
N ARG A 166 -0.60 -7.98 22.61
CA ARG A 166 0.83 -8.31 22.58
C ARG A 166 1.38 -8.42 24.00
N GLY A 167 2.40 -9.26 24.18
CA GLY A 167 3.10 -9.44 25.45
C GLY A 167 2.22 -10.00 26.59
N ILE A 168 2.87 -10.50 27.65
CA ILE A 168 2.19 -10.80 28.91
C ILE A 168 3.17 -10.65 30.08
N ALA A 169 2.70 -10.06 31.17
CA ALA A 169 3.46 -9.77 32.38
C ALA A 169 2.58 -9.99 33.64
N LYS A 170 3.14 -9.81 34.83
CA LYS A 170 2.43 -10.00 36.10
C LYS A 170 2.89 -8.99 37.14
N SER A 171 1.95 -8.26 37.74
CA SER A 171 2.25 -7.29 38.80
C SER A 171 2.73 -7.93 40.10
N ILE A 172 3.30 -7.12 40.99
CA ILE A 172 3.59 -7.51 42.38
C ILE A 172 2.33 -7.92 43.15
N ALA A 173 1.16 -7.33 42.83
CA ALA A 173 -0.12 -7.77 43.38
C ALA A 173 -0.51 -9.19 42.92
N GLY A 174 0.11 -9.71 41.84
CA GLY A 174 -0.16 -11.03 41.27
C GLY A 174 -1.27 -11.04 40.22
N ASN A 175 -1.69 -9.88 39.73
CA ASN A 175 -2.63 -9.74 38.61
C ASN A 175 -1.86 -9.92 37.28
N LEU A 176 -2.57 -10.28 36.20
CA LEU A 176 -1.96 -10.45 34.87
C LEU A 176 -2.11 -9.18 34.03
N ILE A 177 -1.07 -8.84 33.27
CA ILE A 177 -1.00 -7.64 32.43
C ILE A 177 -0.74 -8.04 30.98
N THR A 178 -1.44 -7.45 30.04
CA THR A 178 -1.13 -7.48 28.59
C THR A 178 -1.47 -6.12 27.98
N ILE A 179 -0.95 -5.84 26.79
CA ILE A 179 -1.24 -4.62 26.03
C ILE A 179 -2.10 -4.93 24.81
N ASP A 180 -3.01 -4.04 24.44
CA ASP A 180 -3.78 -4.15 23.19
C ASP A 180 -3.77 -2.87 22.34
N MET A 181 -4.08 -3.05 21.06
CA MET A 181 -4.17 -1.98 20.06
C MET A 181 -5.58 -1.98 19.46
N PRO A 182 -6.48 -1.15 19.99
CA PRO A 182 -7.77 -0.87 19.37
C PRO A 182 -7.62 -0.27 17.96
N ILE A 183 -8.72 -0.23 17.21
CA ILE A 183 -8.76 0.47 15.92
C ILE A 183 -8.66 1.99 16.16
N GLN A 184 -7.90 2.68 15.30
CA GLN A 184 -7.77 4.14 15.34
C GLN A 184 -9.15 4.82 15.22
N PRO A 185 -9.38 5.97 15.89
CA PRO A 185 -8.39 6.87 16.51
C PRO A 185 -8.00 6.54 17.97
N ARG A 186 -8.42 5.41 18.53
CA ARG A 186 -8.15 5.08 19.95
C ARG A 186 -6.67 4.72 20.21
N SER A 187 -6.17 5.14 21.37
CA SER A 187 -4.82 4.82 21.86
C SER A 187 -4.61 3.31 22.08
N PRO A 188 -3.38 2.80 21.96
CA PRO A 188 -3.01 1.51 22.54
C PRO A 188 -3.16 1.52 24.07
N ARG A 189 -3.47 0.38 24.68
CA ARG A 189 -3.83 0.30 26.12
C ARG A 189 -3.03 -0.75 26.87
N ILE A 190 -2.73 -0.48 28.14
CA ILE A 190 -2.36 -1.48 29.16
C ILE A 190 -3.67 -2.01 29.76
N ARG A 191 -3.83 -3.34 29.85
CA ARG A 191 -4.93 -3.97 30.56
C ARG A 191 -4.43 -4.86 31.67
N ILE A 192 -5.00 -4.69 32.86
CA ILE A 192 -4.67 -5.47 34.06
C ILE A 192 -5.90 -6.28 34.46
N PHE A 193 -5.70 -7.57 34.75
CA PHE A 193 -6.75 -8.55 35.03
C PHE A 193 -6.58 -9.13 36.44
N GLN A 194 -7.59 -8.93 37.29
CA GLN A 194 -7.56 -9.26 38.71
C GLN A 194 -7.41 -10.77 38.95
N LYS A 195 -6.56 -11.14 39.92
CA LYS A 195 -6.40 -12.53 40.37
C LYS A 195 -7.66 -13.09 41.05
N TYR A 196 -7.90 -14.38 40.85
CA TYR A 196 -9.01 -15.20 41.38
C TYR A 196 -10.42 -14.85 40.88
N PHE A 197 -10.81 -13.58 40.95
CA PHE A 197 -12.08 -13.07 40.41
C PHE A 197 -11.73 -12.04 39.32
N PRO A 198 -11.77 -12.39 38.02
CA PRO A 198 -11.22 -11.53 36.99
C PRO A 198 -12.18 -10.37 36.71
N LYS A 199 -11.96 -9.25 37.37
CA LYS A 199 -12.28 -7.92 36.83
C LYS A 199 -11.12 -7.47 35.95
N GLN A 200 -11.36 -6.53 35.04
CA GLN A 200 -10.28 -5.84 34.34
C GLN A 200 -10.35 -4.32 34.52
N ILE A 201 -9.20 -3.69 34.34
CA ILE A 201 -8.99 -2.25 34.26
C ILE A 201 -8.07 -1.96 33.08
N ASN A 202 -8.21 -0.78 32.48
CA ASN A 202 -7.42 -0.39 31.32
C ASN A 202 -6.96 1.07 31.43
N PHE A 203 -5.79 1.34 30.86
CA PHE A 203 -5.13 2.65 30.84
C PHE A 203 -4.48 2.87 29.48
N ASP A 204 -4.58 4.07 28.92
CA ASP A 204 -3.98 4.40 27.63
C ASP A 204 -2.46 4.56 27.71
N ILE A 205 -1.77 4.24 26.61
CA ILE A 205 -0.32 4.42 26.46
C ILE A 205 -0.11 5.63 25.55
N GLU A 206 -0.10 6.83 26.15
CA GLU A 206 0.06 8.08 25.41
C GLU A 206 1.36 8.10 24.59
N GLY A 207 1.28 8.54 23.34
CA GLY A 207 2.42 8.59 22.42
C GLY A 207 2.93 7.25 21.89
N ALA A 208 2.27 6.11 22.18
CA ALA A 208 2.56 4.82 21.57
C ALA A 208 1.79 4.60 20.26
N ARG A 209 2.34 3.76 19.36
CA ARG A 209 1.75 3.42 18.05
C ARG A 209 1.71 1.92 17.76
N ARG A 210 2.65 1.15 18.30
CA ARG A 210 2.72 -0.31 18.14
C ARG A 210 3.46 -0.98 19.33
N PRO A 211 2.96 -0.84 20.57
CA PRO A 211 3.60 -1.44 21.74
C PRO A 211 3.58 -2.97 21.59
N SER A 212 4.67 -3.65 21.94
CA SER A 212 4.85 -5.07 21.55
C SER A 212 5.51 -5.98 22.57
N PHE A 213 6.45 -5.49 23.38
CA PHE A 213 7.07 -6.28 24.45
C PHE A 213 6.86 -5.60 25.79
N ILE A 214 6.79 -6.41 26.84
CA ILE A 214 6.37 -6.01 28.19
C ILE A 214 7.17 -6.82 29.21
N SER A 215 7.65 -6.17 30.27
CA SER A 215 8.32 -6.83 31.39
C SER A 215 7.99 -6.10 32.69
N SER A 216 7.92 -6.83 33.80
CA SER A 216 7.54 -6.29 35.12
C SER A 216 8.54 -6.70 36.20
N CYS A 217 8.86 -5.77 37.09
CA CYS A 217 9.72 -5.97 38.26
C CYS A 217 9.18 -5.10 39.39
N ASP A 218 8.84 -5.70 40.53
CA ASP A 218 8.17 -5.06 41.66
C ASP A 218 6.99 -4.15 41.25
N ASP A 219 7.08 -2.85 41.52
CA ASP A 219 6.07 -1.84 41.17
C ASP A 219 6.27 -1.22 39.77
N LYS A 220 7.19 -1.76 38.95
CA LYS A 220 7.56 -1.23 37.62
C LYS A 220 7.10 -2.11 36.47
N LEU A 221 6.76 -1.46 35.36
CA LEU A 221 6.43 -2.09 34.08
C LEU A 221 7.17 -1.38 32.93
N ALA A 222 8.01 -2.11 32.21
CA ALA A 222 8.66 -1.65 30.99
C ALA A 222 7.87 -2.12 29.76
N ILE A 223 7.63 -1.23 28.80
CA ILE A 223 6.94 -1.51 27.52
C ILE A 223 7.75 -0.94 26.36
N SER A 224 8.03 -1.73 25.32
CA SER A 224 8.69 -1.24 24.09
C SER A 224 7.73 -1.11 22.92
N ASP A 225 7.87 -0.04 22.14
CA ASP A 225 7.03 0.31 21.00
C ASP A 225 7.77 0.27 19.65
N LEU A 226 7.27 -0.55 18.73
CA LEU A 226 7.87 -0.76 17.40
C LEU A 226 7.50 0.29 16.36
N GLY A 227 6.48 1.12 16.63
CA GLY A 227 5.96 2.13 15.71
C GLY A 227 6.52 3.52 15.96
N THR A 228 7.16 3.72 17.12
CA THR A 228 7.75 4.98 17.58
C THR A 228 9.17 4.81 18.11
N GLN A 229 9.71 3.59 18.21
CA GLN A 229 11.06 3.32 18.74
C GLN A 229 11.28 3.96 20.13
N LYS A 230 10.37 3.63 21.06
CA LYS A 230 10.43 4.08 22.47
C LYS A 230 10.37 2.91 23.43
N VAL A 231 10.94 3.09 24.62
CA VAL A 231 10.72 2.20 25.78
C VAL A 231 10.17 3.03 26.93
N PHE A 232 8.92 2.78 27.31
CA PHE A 232 8.22 3.43 28.41
C PHE A 232 8.45 2.64 29.71
N LEU A 233 8.71 3.34 30.82
CA LEU A 233 8.74 2.78 32.17
C LEU A 233 7.61 3.36 33.01
N TYR A 234 6.63 2.54 33.34
CA TYR A 234 5.51 2.88 34.22
C TYR A 234 5.75 2.37 35.64
N LYS A 235 5.21 3.08 36.63
CA LYS A 235 4.95 2.59 37.99
C LYS A 235 3.49 2.13 38.06
N ILE A 236 3.23 0.99 38.70
CA ILE A 236 1.92 0.37 38.84
C ILE A 236 1.62 0.08 40.32
N SER A 237 0.44 0.46 40.76
CA SER A 237 -0.16 0.05 42.04
C SER A 237 -1.56 -0.51 41.78
N ASP A 238 -1.67 -1.83 41.78
CA ASP A 238 -2.89 -2.60 41.50
C ASP A 238 -3.26 -3.57 42.64
N ILE A 239 -2.72 -3.31 43.84
CA ILE A 239 -2.99 -4.07 45.08
C ILE A 239 -4.45 -3.84 45.52
N ASP A 240 -4.89 -2.59 45.54
CA ASP A 240 -6.31 -2.24 45.59
C ASP A 240 -6.83 -2.11 44.16
N PHE A 241 -7.65 -3.07 43.75
CA PHE A 241 -8.28 -3.08 42.42
C PHE A 241 -9.49 -2.14 42.31
N SER A 242 -9.92 -1.51 43.42
CA SER A 242 -10.94 -0.45 43.42
C SER A 242 -10.36 0.95 43.19
N ASN A 243 -9.07 1.17 43.49
CA ASN A 243 -8.36 2.44 43.23
C ASN A 243 -6.95 2.19 42.65
N PRO A 244 -6.85 1.59 41.45
CA PRO A 244 -5.58 1.28 40.82
C PRO A 244 -4.94 2.55 40.23
N ASN A 245 -3.61 2.62 40.29
CA ASN A 245 -2.83 3.74 39.76
C ASN A 245 -1.75 3.25 38.80
N ILE A 246 -1.61 3.93 37.67
CA ILE A 246 -0.46 3.82 36.77
C ILE A 246 0.08 5.21 36.45
N SER A 247 1.41 5.35 36.45
CA SER A 247 2.06 6.62 36.15
C SER A 247 3.36 6.39 35.38
N LEU A 248 3.58 7.14 34.30
CA LEU A 248 4.82 7.11 33.54
C LEU A 248 5.96 7.71 34.39
N LEU A 249 6.99 6.91 34.69
CA LEU A 249 8.17 7.37 35.44
C LEU A 249 9.22 8.01 34.53
N ASN A 250 9.51 7.36 33.42
CA ASN A 250 10.50 7.81 32.43
C ASN A 250 10.26 7.08 31.10
N LEU A 251 10.90 7.54 30.01
CA LEU A 251 10.99 6.79 28.76
C LEU A 251 12.37 6.97 28.09
N ILE A 252 12.77 5.97 27.30
CA ILE A 252 13.88 6.10 26.34
C ILE A 252 13.26 6.47 25.00
N ASP A 253 13.60 7.65 24.49
CA ASP A 253 13.21 8.12 23.15
C ASP A 253 14.44 8.07 22.23
N SER A 254 14.45 7.16 21.25
CA SER A 254 15.54 7.07 20.27
C SER A 254 15.42 8.10 19.14
N ASN A 255 14.28 8.80 19.00
CA ASN A 255 14.03 9.73 17.89
C ASN A 255 14.69 11.12 18.08
N TYR A 256 15.20 11.42 19.27
CA TYR A 256 15.96 12.66 19.54
C TYR A 256 17.42 12.62 19.04
N ILE A 257 17.85 11.49 18.46
CA ILE A 257 19.21 11.32 17.92
C ILE A 257 19.24 11.92 16.51
N SER A 258 19.55 13.22 16.40
CA SER A 258 19.49 14.02 15.17
C SER A 258 20.61 13.77 14.15
N VAL A 259 21.13 12.54 14.08
CA VAL A 259 22.19 12.07 13.17
C VAL A 259 21.98 10.57 12.97
N PRO A 260 22.03 10.02 11.75
CA PRO A 260 21.85 8.59 11.53
C PRO A 260 23.09 7.84 12.02
N ARG A 261 22.97 7.19 13.17
CA ARG A 261 24.05 6.42 13.78
C ARG A 261 24.04 4.99 13.26
N THR A 262 25.11 4.58 12.59
CA THR A 262 25.35 3.18 12.23
C THR A 262 25.26 2.28 13.47
N ALA A 263 24.89 1.01 13.31
CA ALA A 263 24.83 0.03 14.42
C ALA A 263 26.10 0.04 15.29
N LYS A 264 27.26 0.15 14.63
CA LYS A 264 28.61 0.25 15.19
C LYS A 264 28.85 1.51 16.05
N SER A 265 28.31 2.66 15.67
CA SER A 265 28.46 3.90 16.45
C SER A 265 27.50 3.89 17.65
N LEU A 266 26.21 3.63 17.40
CA LEU A 266 25.18 3.53 18.45
C LEU A 266 25.44 2.36 19.44
N ALA A 267 26.31 1.39 19.08
CA ALA A 267 26.57 0.20 19.89
C ALA A 267 27.00 0.50 21.34
N ASN A 268 27.69 1.62 21.60
CA ASN A 268 28.20 1.97 22.94
C ASN A 268 27.38 3.08 23.62
N GLU A 269 26.19 3.42 23.10
CA GLU A 269 25.46 4.64 23.46
C GLU A 269 24.00 4.36 23.85
N GLN A 270 23.31 5.36 24.40
CA GLN A 270 21.87 5.30 24.68
C GLN A 270 21.03 5.23 23.38
N GLY A 271 19.84 4.65 23.46
CA GLY A 271 18.93 4.48 22.32
C GLY A 271 19.15 3.15 21.58
N PHE A 272 18.46 2.97 20.46
CA PHE A 272 18.47 1.74 19.65
C PHE A 272 17.94 2.01 18.24
N LEU A 273 18.34 1.21 17.26
CA LEU A 273 17.88 1.32 15.86
C LEU A 273 16.53 0.63 15.63
N PHE A 274 16.30 -0.52 16.28
CA PHE A 274 15.00 -1.19 16.28
C PHE A 274 14.79 -1.99 17.56
N VAL A 275 14.00 -1.46 18.51
CA VAL A 275 13.73 -2.19 19.75
C VAL A 275 12.92 -3.46 19.48
N ALA A 276 13.32 -4.58 20.08
CA ALA A 276 12.71 -5.89 19.82
C ALA A 276 12.59 -6.80 21.07
N GLY A 277 12.80 -6.25 22.26
CA GLY A 277 12.61 -6.98 23.51
C GLY A 277 13.00 -6.15 24.73
N VAL A 278 12.32 -6.39 25.86
CA VAL A 278 12.63 -5.81 27.17
C VAL A 278 12.55 -6.87 28.24
N GLN A 279 13.50 -6.89 29.17
CA GLN A 279 13.50 -7.79 30.32
C GLN A 279 14.16 -7.12 31.53
N PHE A 280 13.53 -7.15 32.69
CA PHE A 280 14.22 -6.81 33.94
C PHE A 280 15.16 -7.94 34.39
N ASP A 281 16.29 -7.57 35.01
CA ASP A 281 17.13 -8.48 35.78
C ASP A 281 16.68 -8.57 37.25
N ARG A 282 17.52 -9.17 38.11
CA ARG A 282 17.21 -9.39 39.54
C ARG A 282 17.41 -8.16 40.41
N ASP A 283 18.21 -7.21 39.92
CA ASP A 283 18.68 -6.04 40.65
C ASP A 283 17.93 -4.77 40.17
N GLY A 284 16.86 -4.96 39.37
CA GLY A 284 15.97 -3.92 38.85
C GLY A 284 16.45 -3.24 37.56
N HIS A 285 17.56 -3.68 36.97
CA HIS A 285 18.08 -3.15 35.71
C HIS A 285 17.26 -3.64 34.52
N LEU A 286 17.14 -2.82 33.48
CA LEU A 286 16.41 -3.16 32.27
C LEU A 286 17.36 -3.54 31.13
N LEU A 287 17.28 -4.78 30.68
CA LEU A 287 17.84 -5.24 29.41
C LEU A 287 16.91 -4.83 28.27
N VAL A 288 17.44 -4.09 27.29
CA VAL A 288 16.72 -3.69 26.06
C VAL A 288 17.43 -4.30 24.86
N GLY A 289 16.69 -5.03 24.03
CA GLY A 289 17.21 -5.63 22.80
C GLY A 289 17.01 -4.72 21.58
N ASP A 290 18.09 -4.47 20.85
CA ASP A 290 18.11 -3.74 19.59
C ASP A 290 18.43 -4.70 18.44
N ALA A 291 17.42 -5.04 17.65
CA ALA A 291 17.53 -6.04 16.59
C ALA A 291 18.30 -5.53 15.36
N SER A 292 18.16 -4.25 15.00
CA SER A 292 18.89 -3.64 13.88
C SER A 292 20.28 -3.15 14.29
N GLY A 293 20.47 -2.72 15.53
CA GLY A 293 21.79 -2.42 16.08
C GLY A 293 22.61 -3.66 16.45
N HIS A 294 22.01 -4.86 16.44
CA HIS A 294 22.62 -6.11 16.86
C HIS A 294 23.23 -6.00 18.28
N THR A 295 22.47 -5.45 19.23
CA THR A 295 22.90 -5.29 20.63
C THR A 295 21.84 -5.69 21.64
N VAL A 296 22.28 -6.05 22.85
CA VAL A 296 21.47 -5.91 24.07
C VAL A 296 22.14 -4.83 24.91
N LYS A 297 21.36 -3.92 25.49
CA LYS A 297 21.83 -2.76 26.26
C LYS A 297 21.28 -2.81 27.68
N LEU A 298 22.10 -2.46 28.66
CA LEU A 298 21.73 -2.38 30.06
C LEU A 298 21.39 -0.94 30.43
N TYR A 299 20.26 -0.77 31.10
CA TYR A 299 19.79 0.49 31.67
C TYR A 299 19.56 0.32 33.17
N ASP A 300 19.81 1.36 33.95
CA ASP A 300 19.55 1.35 35.39
C ASP A 300 18.03 1.41 35.71
N PRO A 301 17.62 1.22 36.98
CA PRO A 301 16.21 1.23 37.36
C PRO A 301 15.48 2.58 37.15
N SER A 302 16.15 3.60 36.60
CA SER A 302 15.63 4.92 36.22
C SER A 302 15.71 5.17 34.69
N LEU A 303 16.03 4.16 33.88
CA LEU A 303 16.28 4.22 32.43
C LEU A 303 17.51 5.03 31.97
N ARG A 304 18.50 5.28 32.83
CA ARG A 304 19.80 5.80 32.35
C ARG A 304 20.61 4.65 31.75
N PHE A 305 21.13 4.85 30.54
CA PHE A 305 22.00 3.87 29.89
C PHE A 305 23.29 3.66 30.71
N LEU A 306 23.66 2.39 30.92
CA LEU A 306 24.90 2.00 31.61
C LEU A 306 25.96 1.58 30.60
N HIS A 307 25.72 0.48 29.87
CA HIS A 307 26.62 -0.04 28.84
C HIS A 307 25.89 -1.04 27.92
N ARG A 308 26.57 -1.47 26.85
CA ARG A 308 26.15 -2.62 26.04
C ARG A 308 26.51 -3.92 26.75
N ILE A 309 25.67 -4.95 26.65
CA ILE A 309 26.10 -6.32 26.95
C ILE A 309 27.09 -6.75 25.84
N SER A 310 28.36 -6.93 26.19
CA SER A 310 29.40 -7.45 25.31
C SER A 310 29.03 -8.84 24.79
N SER A 311 29.57 -9.29 23.66
CA SER A 311 29.42 -10.67 23.19
C SER A 311 30.74 -11.26 22.70
N ASP A 312 30.78 -12.57 22.46
CA ASP A 312 31.82 -13.25 21.66
C ASP A 312 31.30 -13.90 20.38
N PHE A 313 30.04 -13.60 20.04
CA PHE A 313 29.38 -13.93 18.78
C PHE A 313 28.62 -12.69 18.29
N PRO A 314 28.42 -12.50 16.98
CA PRO A 314 27.54 -11.46 16.48
C PRO A 314 26.10 -11.78 16.92
N ILE A 315 25.44 -10.82 17.58
CA ILE A 315 24.08 -10.99 18.11
C ILE A 315 23.11 -11.01 16.91
N PRO A 316 22.17 -11.96 16.82
CA PRO A 316 21.25 -12.06 15.68
C PRO A 316 20.23 -10.91 15.67
N TYR A 317 19.49 -10.79 14.55
CA TYR A 317 18.29 -9.94 14.51
C TYR A 317 17.20 -10.57 15.39
N MET A 318 17.17 -10.16 16.66
CA MET A 318 16.35 -10.82 17.68
C MET A 318 14.85 -10.47 17.53
N SER A 319 13.98 -11.45 17.75
CA SER A 319 12.52 -11.24 17.88
C SER A 319 12.03 -11.30 19.32
N SER A 320 12.82 -11.88 20.22
CA SER A 320 12.60 -11.98 21.65
C SER A 320 13.88 -12.53 22.31
N PHE A 321 14.04 -12.35 23.62
CA PHE A 321 15.06 -13.03 24.40
C PHE A 321 14.58 -13.24 25.84
N PHE A 322 15.20 -14.18 26.56
CA PHE A 322 15.07 -14.29 28.01
C PHE A 322 16.36 -14.84 28.63
N PHE A 323 16.83 -14.19 29.69
CA PHE A 323 17.97 -14.60 30.53
C PHE A 323 17.50 -14.93 31.95
N ASN A 324 17.98 -16.05 32.50
CA ASN A 324 17.54 -16.57 33.80
C ASN A 324 18.42 -16.10 34.98
N LYS A 325 18.06 -16.47 36.22
CA LYS A 325 18.76 -16.07 37.47
C LYS A 325 20.17 -16.69 37.63
N ARG A 326 20.61 -17.53 36.68
CA ARG A 326 21.99 -18.03 36.51
C ARG A 326 22.62 -17.52 35.19
N GLY A 327 22.12 -16.44 34.61
CA GLY A 327 22.63 -15.85 33.37
C GLY A 327 22.44 -16.69 32.09
N HIS A 328 21.91 -17.91 32.17
CA HIS A 328 21.65 -18.74 30.98
C HIS A 328 20.52 -18.09 30.17
N GLY A 329 20.66 -18.04 28.85
CA GLY A 329 19.77 -17.31 27.97
C GLY A 329 19.42 -18.00 26.66
N ILE A 330 18.24 -17.68 26.14
CA ILE A 330 17.81 -17.97 24.78
C ILE A 330 17.47 -16.65 24.10
N ILE A 331 18.15 -16.35 22.98
CA ILE A 331 17.78 -15.29 22.04
C ILE A 331 17.08 -15.95 20.86
N ILE A 332 15.92 -15.43 20.45
CA ILE A 332 15.15 -15.95 19.32
C ILE A 332 15.54 -15.18 18.05
N ASP A 333 15.98 -15.91 17.02
CA ASP A 333 16.32 -15.37 15.71
C ASP A 333 15.30 -15.85 14.67
N LEU A 334 14.47 -14.95 14.14
CA LEU A 334 13.53 -15.32 13.07
C LEU A 334 14.17 -15.33 11.68
N ARG A 335 15.32 -14.65 11.47
CA ARG A 335 15.97 -14.48 10.17
C ARG A 335 16.97 -15.60 9.85
N GLY A 336 17.81 -16.00 10.80
CA GLY A 336 18.79 -17.08 10.64
C GLY A 336 18.17 -18.48 10.58
N ASP A 337 18.94 -19.49 10.16
CA ASP A 337 18.47 -20.89 10.12
C ASP A 337 18.17 -21.42 11.54
N ASN A 338 19.12 -21.20 12.45
CA ASN A 338 19.06 -21.63 13.84
C ASN A 338 18.20 -20.67 14.67
N LYS A 339 16.89 -20.97 14.79
CA LYS A 339 15.91 -20.08 15.45
C LYS A 339 16.16 -19.80 16.94
N PHE A 340 17.07 -20.53 17.57
CA PHE A 340 17.46 -20.37 18.98
C PHE A 340 18.97 -20.20 19.11
N VAL A 341 19.39 -19.01 19.55
CA VAL A 341 20.78 -18.73 19.92
C VAL A 341 20.92 -18.80 21.43
N TYR A 342 21.57 -19.86 21.89
CA TYR A 342 21.83 -20.13 23.30
C TYR A 342 23.08 -19.36 23.76
N ALA A 343 22.99 -18.68 24.89
CA ALA A 343 24.08 -17.86 25.42
C ALA A 343 24.15 -17.92 26.95
N GLN A 344 25.33 -17.66 27.51
CA GLN A 344 25.56 -17.46 28.93
C GLN A 344 25.96 -16.00 29.19
N MET A 345 25.20 -15.29 30.01
CA MET A 345 25.54 -13.98 30.54
C MET A 345 26.46 -14.12 31.76
N SER A 346 27.50 -13.31 31.83
CA SER A 346 28.56 -13.37 32.84
C SER A 346 29.25 -12.01 32.98
N GLY A 347 29.84 -11.73 34.14
CA GLY A 347 30.67 -10.54 34.32
C GLY A 347 31.97 -10.60 33.50
N THR A 348 32.48 -9.45 33.09
CA THR A 348 33.79 -9.30 32.44
C THR A 348 34.47 -8.01 32.91
N SER A 349 35.78 -8.06 33.14
CA SER A 349 36.59 -6.87 33.51
C SER A 349 36.95 -5.97 32.33
N LYS A 350 36.42 -6.29 31.13
CA LYS A 350 36.64 -5.55 29.89
C LYS A 350 35.54 -5.89 28.87
N MET A 351 34.73 -4.90 28.49
CA MET A 351 33.84 -4.97 27.33
C MET A 351 34.66 -5.24 26.05
N LYS A 352 34.24 -6.23 25.26
CA LYS A 352 34.79 -6.45 23.91
C LYS A 352 34.21 -5.41 22.92
N PRO A 353 34.93 -5.13 21.81
CA PRO A 353 34.35 -4.44 20.67
C PRO A 353 33.00 -5.05 20.25
N TRP A 354 32.12 -4.22 19.70
CA TRP A 354 30.91 -4.71 19.04
C TRP A 354 31.29 -5.62 17.86
N ILE A 355 30.58 -6.74 17.71
CA ILE A 355 30.87 -7.76 16.70
C ILE A 355 29.80 -7.67 15.61
N GLU A 356 30.24 -7.28 14.43
CA GLU A 356 29.44 -7.16 13.22
C GLU A 356 28.95 -8.54 12.73
N THR A 357 27.70 -8.64 12.30
CA THR A 357 27.16 -9.86 11.69
C THR A 357 27.73 -10.07 10.30
N GLU A 358 28.62 -11.04 10.14
CA GLU A 358 29.08 -11.49 8.81
C GLU A 358 27.90 -11.79 7.88
N SER A 359 27.80 -11.05 6.78
CA SER A 359 26.85 -11.29 5.71
C SER A 359 27.19 -12.61 5.00
N ARG A 360 26.52 -13.70 5.38
CA ARG A 360 26.80 -15.03 4.82
C ARG A 360 26.80 -15.03 3.28
N PRO A 361 27.88 -15.47 2.61
CA PRO A 361 27.86 -15.67 1.17
C PRO A 361 26.87 -16.78 0.80
N ASN A 362 26.00 -16.51 -0.18
CA ASN A 362 25.01 -17.48 -0.65
C ASN A 362 25.73 -18.71 -1.28
N ARG A 363 25.55 -19.90 -0.71
CA ARG A 363 25.90 -21.16 -1.39
C ARG A 363 25.09 -21.29 -2.69
N PRO A 364 25.69 -21.79 -3.80
CA PRO A 364 25.07 -21.72 -5.11
C PRO A 364 23.99 -22.79 -5.34
N SER A 365 22.73 -22.48 -5.02
CA SER A 365 21.58 -23.17 -5.60
C SER A 365 21.33 -22.64 -7.02
N ARG A 366 21.42 -23.51 -8.03
CA ARG A 366 21.18 -23.20 -9.46
C ARG A 366 19.69 -22.86 -9.74
N SER A 367 19.29 -21.63 -9.36
CA SER A 367 17.99 -21.02 -9.71
C SER A 367 17.90 -19.51 -9.39
N ARG A 368 18.71 -18.99 -8.45
CA ARG A 368 18.58 -17.63 -7.91
C ARG A 368 19.23 -16.51 -8.75
N PHE A 369 18.91 -16.40 -10.05
CA PHE A 369 19.28 -15.19 -10.81
C PHE A 369 18.25 -14.05 -10.65
N ASN A 370 16.94 -14.35 -10.66
CA ASN A 370 15.90 -13.31 -10.52
C ASN A 370 15.71 -12.83 -9.07
N ASN A 371 16.09 -13.65 -8.07
CA ASN A 371 15.64 -13.47 -6.67
C ASN A 371 16.48 -12.45 -5.84
N ARG A 372 17.20 -11.53 -6.51
CA ARG A 372 17.95 -10.43 -5.88
C ARG A 372 17.27 -9.05 -5.96
N VAL A 373 16.32 -8.86 -6.86
CA VAL A 373 15.89 -7.51 -7.30
C VAL A 373 14.93 -6.82 -6.31
N THR A 374 13.97 -7.57 -5.74
CA THR A 374 12.87 -7.05 -4.89
C THR A 374 13.24 -6.78 -3.42
N LYS A 375 14.52 -6.92 -3.07
CA LYS A 375 14.99 -6.97 -1.67
C LYS A 375 16.05 -5.89 -1.44
N CYS A 376 15.90 -5.12 -0.37
CA CYS A 376 17.01 -4.31 0.12
C CYS A 376 18.03 -5.25 0.75
N TYR A 377 19.29 -5.08 0.40
CA TYR A 377 20.42 -5.80 0.97
C TYR A 377 21.66 -4.94 0.83
N TYR A 378 22.45 -4.89 1.91
CA TYR A 378 23.67 -4.11 1.97
C TYR A 378 24.64 -4.51 0.84
N SER A 379 24.99 -3.56 -0.01
CA SER A 379 26.18 -3.69 -0.84
C SER A 379 27.38 -3.17 -0.05
N ALA A 380 28.44 -3.97 0.03
CA ALA A 380 29.67 -3.58 0.72
C ALA A 380 30.50 -2.55 -0.07
N ASP A 381 30.06 -2.18 -1.27
CA ASP A 381 30.81 -1.34 -2.21
C ASP A 381 30.59 0.17 -1.98
N CYS A 382 29.62 0.58 -1.15
CA CYS A 382 29.43 1.98 -0.74
C CYS A 382 30.13 2.27 0.60
N PRO A 383 31.22 3.06 0.63
CA PRO A 383 31.91 3.39 1.87
C PRO A 383 31.17 4.46 2.69
N ASP A 384 31.14 4.33 4.03
CA ASP A 384 30.73 5.41 4.94
C ASP A 384 31.49 6.72 4.59
N PRO A 385 30.82 7.89 4.43
CA PRO A 385 29.43 8.19 4.79
C PRO A 385 28.44 8.17 3.60
N GLN A 386 28.75 7.49 2.50
CA GLN A 386 27.88 7.48 1.32
C GLN A 386 26.57 6.73 1.57
N LEU A 387 25.51 7.22 0.93
CA LEU A 387 24.18 6.63 0.97
C LEU A 387 24.01 5.68 -0.22
N LEU A 388 23.80 4.40 0.06
CA LEU A 388 23.35 3.42 -0.94
C LEU A 388 21.85 3.61 -1.15
N PHE A 389 21.46 4.00 -2.36
CA PHE A 389 20.07 3.90 -2.79
C PHE A 389 19.90 2.82 -3.85
N ARG A 390 18.76 2.13 -3.80
CA ARG A 390 18.26 1.30 -4.89
C ARG A 390 16.83 1.72 -5.18
N MET A 391 16.49 1.95 -6.44
CA MET A 391 15.16 2.34 -6.88
C MET A 391 14.79 1.58 -8.15
N GLN A 392 13.53 1.22 -8.31
CA GLN A 392 13.01 0.55 -9.49
C GLN A 392 11.66 1.18 -9.86
N THR A 393 11.45 1.42 -11.15
CA THR A 393 10.11 1.70 -11.67
C THR A 393 9.20 0.49 -11.50
N GLU A 394 7.90 0.75 -11.59
CA GLU A 394 6.92 -0.26 -11.96
C GLU A 394 7.33 -1.02 -13.23
N THR A 395 6.91 -2.28 -13.34
CA THR A 395 6.99 -3.10 -14.57
C THR A 395 5.63 -3.77 -14.83
N ASP A 396 5.51 -4.67 -15.81
CA ASP A 396 4.24 -5.38 -16.04
C ASP A 396 3.85 -6.33 -14.89
N SER A 397 4.81 -6.84 -14.10
CA SER A 397 4.57 -7.82 -13.01
C SER A 397 4.87 -7.32 -11.59
N ALA A 398 5.58 -6.19 -11.44
CA ALA A 398 6.01 -5.68 -10.14
C ALA A 398 5.66 -4.19 -9.93
N PRO A 399 5.25 -3.79 -8.70
CA PRO A 399 5.07 -2.39 -8.33
C PRO A 399 6.44 -1.68 -8.21
N PRO A 400 6.48 -0.34 -8.17
CA PRO A 400 7.71 0.40 -7.94
C PRO A 400 8.29 0.09 -6.56
N PHE A 401 9.58 0.34 -6.39
CA PHE A 401 10.34 -0.09 -5.22
C PHE A 401 11.48 0.86 -4.93
N ALA A 402 11.74 1.16 -3.65
CA ALA A 402 12.87 1.97 -3.24
C ALA A 402 13.45 1.57 -1.87
N CYS A 403 14.77 1.59 -1.79
CA CYS A 403 15.61 1.35 -0.61
C CYS A 403 16.56 2.51 -0.37
N VAL A 404 16.82 2.81 0.90
CA VAL A 404 17.90 3.68 1.39
C VAL A 404 18.61 2.95 2.52
N ASN A 405 19.90 2.64 2.38
CA ASN A 405 20.70 1.95 3.41
C ASN A 405 19.93 0.79 4.10
N ASP A 406 19.44 -0.14 3.29
CA ASP A 406 18.58 -1.29 3.63
C ASP A 406 17.14 -1.03 4.13
N ILE A 407 16.75 0.22 4.35
CA ILE A 407 15.39 0.58 4.73
C ILE A 407 14.52 0.67 3.46
N LYS A 408 13.43 -0.11 3.41
CA LYS A 408 12.39 0.03 2.37
C LYS A 408 11.65 1.35 2.57
N VAL A 409 11.86 2.33 1.70
CA VAL A 409 11.15 3.62 1.72
C VAL A 409 9.89 3.62 0.85
N LEU A 410 9.82 2.75 -0.17
CA LEU A 410 8.61 2.43 -0.95
C LEU A 410 8.45 0.90 -1.04
N HIS A 411 7.26 0.37 -0.70
CA HIS A 411 6.97 -1.08 -0.74
C HIS A 411 5.47 -1.42 -0.83
N ASN A 412 5.17 -2.64 -1.31
CA ASN A 412 3.85 -3.19 -1.74
C ASN A 412 2.66 -3.10 -0.75
N LEU A 413 2.81 -2.52 0.44
CA LEU A 413 1.73 -2.32 1.42
C LEU A 413 1.38 -0.83 1.60
N ASN A 414 2.25 0.06 1.09
CA ASN A 414 2.19 1.51 1.22
C ASN A 414 2.35 2.15 -0.18
N ILE A 415 1.84 1.48 -1.23
CA ILE A 415 1.90 1.94 -2.63
C ILE A 415 0.49 1.95 -3.18
N GLU A 416 0.11 3.07 -3.79
CA GLU A 416 -1.20 3.31 -4.42
C GLU A 416 -1.02 4.05 -5.75
N ARG A 417 -2.07 4.14 -6.57
CA ARG A 417 -2.00 4.76 -7.91
C ARG A 417 -1.59 6.23 -7.80
N GLY A 418 -0.75 6.69 -8.72
CA GLY A 418 -0.22 8.06 -8.72
C GLY A 418 1.29 8.12 -8.43
N MET A 419 1.73 9.18 -7.75
CA MET A 419 3.14 9.39 -7.42
C MET A 419 3.44 8.95 -5.99
N ASN A 420 4.31 7.95 -5.87
CA ASN A 420 4.75 7.33 -4.64
C ASN A 420 6.12 7.92 -4.28
N VAL A 421 6.20 8.67 -3.17
CA VAL A 421 7.33 9.56 -2.89
C VAL A 421 7.89 9.43 -1.48
N ALA A 422 9.22 9.55 -1.36
CA ALA A 422 9.92 9.63 -0.09
C ALA A 422 10.92 10.80 -0.14
N ALA A 423 10.87 11.66 0.88
CA ALA A 423 11.84 12.73 1.07
C ALA A 423 12.87 12.34 2.12
N LEU A 424 14.15 12.61 1.85
CA LEU A 424 15.25 12.46 2.80
C LEU A 424 15.90 13.81 3.09
N ASN A 425 16.52 13.95 4.25
CA ASN A 425 17.41 15.08 4.54
C ASN A 425 18.70 14.91 3.72
N GLY A 426 18.91 15.70 2.66
CA GLY A 426 20.09 15.55 1.79
C GLY A 426 21.42 16.07 2.37
N THR A 427 21.52 16.19 3.69
CA THR A 427 22.79 16.32 4.42
C THR A 427 23.05 15.11 5.34
N THR A 428 22.02 14.40 5.80
CA THR A 428 22.18 13.22 6.70
C THR A 428 21.77 11.89 6.06
N GLY A 429 20.82 11.89 5.14
CA GLY A 429 20.23 10.70 4.53
C GLY A 429 18.97 10.19 5.22
N GLU A 430 18.57 10.78 6.36
CA GLU A 430 17.41 10.36 7.15
C GLU A 430 16.10 10.63 6.40
N THR A 431 15.17 9.67 6.41
CA THR A 431 13.83 9.82 5.83
C THR A 431 13.02 10.84 6.63
N LEU A 432 12.63 11.94 5.98
CA LEU A 432 11.79 13.01 6.53
C LEU A 432 10.31 12.62 6.49
N SER A 433 9.85 12.07 5.35
CA SER A 433 8.49 11.55 5.19
C SER A 433 8.36 10.68 3.93
N THR A 434 7.47 9.70 3.96
CA THR A 434 6.97 8.97 2.78
C THR A 434 5.48 9.27 2.63
N GLN A 435 5.03 9.56 1.41
CA GLN A 435 3.61 9.80 1.07
C GLN A 435 3.28 9.21 -0.30
N VAL A 436 2.00 9.07 -0.61
CA VAL A 436 1.48 8.74 -1.94
C VAL A 436 0.47 9.82 -2.32
N PHE A 437 0.54 10.27 -3.57
CA PHE A 437 -0.33 11.31 -4.11
C PHE A 437 -1.00 10.81 -5.39
N ASP A 438 -2.33 10.69 -5.37
CA ASP A 438 -3.10 10.44 -6.59
C ASP A 438 -3.13 11.72 -7.46
N VAL A 439 -2.14 11.81 -8.35
CA VAL A 439 -2.01 12.88 -9.33
C VAL A 439 -3.10 12.84 -10.41
N THR A 440 -3.89 11.76 -10.51
CA THR A 440 -5.03 11.68 -11.43
C THR A 440 -6.24 12.43 -10.88
N ALA A 441 -6.39 12.45 -9.55
CA ALA A 441 -7.24 13.39 -8.84
C ALA A 441 -6.64 14.82 -8.88
N SER A 442 -5.50 15.06 -8.22
CA SER A 442 -4.81 16.37 -8.24
C SER A 442 -3.34 16.27 -7.85
N ASP A 443 -2.47 16.92 -8.64
CA ASP A 443 -1.03 17.02 -8.40
C ASP A 443 -0.61 18.16 -7.45
N GLU A 444 -1.55 18.98 -6.99
CA GLU A 444 -1.27 20.11 -6.10
C GLU A 444 -0.70 19.64 -4.75
N LYS A 445 -1.33 18.61 -4.16
CA LYS A 445 -0.96 18.03 -2.86
C LYS A 445 0.53 17.58 -2.88
N LEU A 446 0.96 17.01 -4.01
CA LEU A 446 2.35 16.62 -4.29
C LEU A 446 3.29 17.84 -4.43
N MET A 447 2.90 18.87 -5.19
CA MET A 447 3.71 20.08 -5.33
C MET A 447 3.86 20.86 -4.02
N GLN A 448 2.77 21.01 -3.27
CA GLN A 448 2.76 21.74 -1.99
C GLN A 448 3.66 21.03 -0.97
N TRP A 449 3.57 19.70 -0.85
CA TRP A 449 4.52 18.90 -0.07
C TRP A 449 5.97 19.10 -0.54
N MET A 450 6.25 19.08 -1.85
CA MET A 450 7.59 19.36 -2.38
C MET A 450 8.07 20.80 -2.12
N ALA A 451 7.17 21.78 -2.03
CA ALA A 451 7.49 23.17 -1.69
C ALA A 451 7.98 23.29 -0.24
N ASP A 452 7.34 22.56 0.67
CA ASP A 452 7.62 22.57 2.11
C ASP A 452 8.86 21.76 2.52
N LEU A 453 9.36 20.87 1.64
CA LEU A 453 10.58 20.08 1.92
C LEU A 453 11.80 20.99 2.21
N PRO A 454 12.58 20.73 3.27
CA PRO A 454 13.79 21.49 3.60
C PRO A 454 14.75 21.75 2.42
N HIS A 455 15.52 22.85 2.50
CA HIS A 455 16.58 23.10 1.52
C HIS A 455 17.57 21.93 1.47
N LYS A 456 17.98 21.56 0.25
CA LYS A 456 18.77 20.36 -0.06
C LYS A 456 18.10 19.01 0.24
N SER A 457 16.80 18.91 0.53
CA SER A 457 16.15 17.59 0.65
C SER A 457 16.37 16.74 -0.61
N ILE A 458 16.59 15.44 -0.42
CA ILE A 458 16.58 14.44 -1.48
C ILE A 458 15.13 14.00 -1.69
N LEU A 459 14.76 13.78 -2.95
CA LEU A 459 13.47 13.27 -3.37
C LEU A 459 13.68 11.95 -4.10
N MET A 460 13.06 10.88 -3.58
CA MET A 460 12.88 9.63 -4.29
C MET A 460 11.41 9.56 -4.71
N ALA A 461 11.11 9.51 -6.00
CA ALA A 461 9.73 9.49 -6.50
C ALA A 461 9.56 8.48 -7.64
N ALA A 462 8.52 7.63 -7.57
CA ALA A 462 8.14 6.70 -8.63
C ALA A 462 6.64 6.81 -8.94
N SER A 463 6.28 6.67 -10.21
CA SER A 463 4.88 6.49 -10.63
C SER A 463 4.38 5.09 -10.33
N PHE A 464 3.07 4.95 -10.10
CA PHE A 464 2.36 3.67 -10.12
C PHE A 464 1.03 3.78 -10.88
N GLY A 465 0.82 2.88 -11.84
CA GLY A 465 -0.21 2.98 -12.86
C GLY A 465 0.16 3.99 -13.96
N ASP A 466 -0.63 3.99 -15.04
CA ASP A 466 -0.49 5.02 -16.08
C ASP A 466 -1.09 6.35 -15.59
N VAL A 467 -0.20 7.31 -15.35
CA VAL A 467 -0.50 8.60 -14.70
C VAL A 467 0.28 9.77 -15.30
N ALA A 468 1.03 9.56 -16.39
CA ALA A 468 1.96 10.55 -16.93
C ALA A 468 1.23 11.84 -17.38
N GLU A 469 0.19 11.72 -18.19
CA GLU A 469 -0.58 12.86 -18.73
C GLU A 469 -1.47 13.55 -17.68
N HIS A 470 -1.46 13.07 -16.44
CA HIS A 470 -2.11 13.71 -15.29
C HIS A 470 -1.16 14.57 -14.44
N VAL A 471 0.16 14.47 -14.64
CA VAL A 471 1.16 15.32 -13.94
C VAL A 471 1.39 16.61 -14.72
N SER A 472 0.92 17.72 -14.18
CA SER A 472 0.92 19.03 -14.84
C SER A 472 2.32 19.56 -15.11
N ARG A 473 2.41 20.56 -15.99
CA ARG A 473 3.66 21.26 -16.31
C ARG A 473 4.35 21.84 -15.07
N GLN A 474 3.57 22.40 -14.14
CA GLN A 474 4.08 22.99 -12.90
C GLN A 474 4.75 21.92 -12.04
N ALA A 475 4.12 20.75 -11.88
CA ALA A 475 4.69 19.63 -11.14
C ALA A 475 5.96 19.07 -11.80
N ARG A 476 5.99 18.97 -13.13
CA ARG A 476 7.21 18.61 -13.88
C ARG A 476 8.34 19.64 -13.67
N GLY A 477 7.99 20.93 -13.57
CA GLY A 477 8.91 22.01 -13.17
C GLY A 477 9.47 21.87 -11.74
N PHE A 478 8.66 21.39 -10.79
CA PHE A 478 9.14 21.04 -9.46
C PHE A 478 10.16 19.89 -9.51
N PHE A 479 9.87 18.81 -10.26
CA PHE A 479 10.84 17.73 -10.46
C PHE A 479 12.15 18.23 -11.10
N LYS A 480 12.11 19.17 -12.06
CA LYS A 480 13.33 19.82 -12.61
C LYS A 480 14.19 20.47 -11.52
N ALA A 481 13.59 21.06 -10.49
CA ALA A 481 14.32 21.65 -9.37
C ALA A 481 14.94 20.63 -8.38
N PHE A 482 14.60 19.35 -8.51
CA PHE A 482 15.31 18.23 -7.89
C PHE A 482 16.32 17.57 -8.86
N GLY A 483 16.53 18.13 -10.04
CA GLY A 483 17.49 17.65 -11.04
C GLY A 483 16.91 16.79 -12.17
N ALA A 484 15.58 16.72 -12.30
CA ALA A 484 14.95 15.99 -13.41
C ALA A 484 15.22 16.63 -14.79
N ARG A 485 15.30 15.78 -15.82
CA ARG A 485 15.45 16.16 -17.23
C ARG A 485 14.66 15.24 -18.17
N LYS A 486 14.52 13.95 -17.84
CA LYS A 486 13.65 12.99 -18.54
C LYS A 486 12.16 13.21 -18.22
N ILE A 487 11.83 13.93 -17.15
CA ILE A 487 10.44 14.28 -16.79
C ILE A 487 9.64 14.94 -17.93
N ASP A 488 10.28 15.71 -18.81
CA ASP A 488 9.61 16.32 -19.97
C ASP A 488 9.24 15.31 -21.05
N SER A 489 9.96 14.18 -21.12
CA SER A 489 9.77 13.10 -22.09
C SER A 489 8.87 11.96 -21.60
N TRP A 490 8.57 11.90 -20.30
CA TRP A 490 7.70 10.88 -19.72
C TRP A 490 6.25 11.02 -20.23
N ARG A 491 5.73 9.98 -20.88
CA ARG A 491 4.37 9.95 -21.48
C ARG A 491 3.58 8.70 -21.11
N GLY A 492 2.29 8.68 -21.47
CA GLY A 492 1.39 7.55 -21.33
C GLY A 492 1.97 6.25 -21.90
N GLY A 493 1.69 5.14 -21.23
CA GLY A 493 2.31 3.83 -21.45
C GLY A 493 3.69 3.65 -20.81
N GLN A 494 4.15 4.60 -19.99
CA GLN A 494 5.46 4.53 -19.33
C GLN A 494 5.40 4.78 -17.82
N ALA A 495 6.20 4.04 -17.06
CA ALA A 495 6.52 4.36 -15.67
C ALA A 495 7.78 5.23 -15.57
N TYR A 496 7.83 6.12 -14.58
CA TYR A 496 8.95 7.03 -14.31
C TYR A 496 9.44 6.88 -12.87
N ALA A 497 10.76 6.99 -12.66
CA ALA A 497 11.34 7.09 -11.33
C ALA A 497 12.56 8.05 -11.32
N ILE A 498 12.69 8.81 -10.23
CA ILE A 498 13.80 9.74 -9.98
C ILE A 498 14.34 9.63 -8.55
N VAL A 499 15.67 9.74 -8.43
CA VAL A 499 16.38 10.14 -7.20
C VAL A 499 17.08 11.47 -7.46
N GLY A 500 16.55 12.53 -6.85
CA GLY A 500 16.92 13.93 -7.07
C GLY A 500 17.27 14.67 -5.77
N GLN A 501 17.83 15.87 -5.85
CA GLN A 501 18.10 16.73 -4.68
C GLN A 501 17.74 18.20 -4.94
N ARG A 502 17.00 18.82 -4.01
CA ARG A 502 16.49 20.19 -4.16
C ARG A 502 17.63 21.18 -4.37
N GLY A 503 17.67 21.78 -5.57
CA GLY A 503 18.64 22.81 -5.96
C GLY A 503 19.78 22.36 -6.85
N ILE A 504 19.86 21.09 -7.27
CA ILE A 504 20.82 20.63 -8.29
C ILE A 504 20.33 21.01 -9.71
N GLN A 505 21.14 20.79 -10.74
CA GLN A 505 20.77 21.18 -12.12
C GLN A 505 19.97 20.06 -12.82
N PRO A 506 19.06 20.39 -13.75
CA PRO A 506 18.39 19.42 -14.60
C PRO A 506 19.39 18.49 -15.32
N GLY A 507 19.36 17.19 -15.00
CA GLY A 507 20.30 16.19 -15.48
C GLY A 507 21.39 15.76 -14.48
N ASP A 508 21.54 16.45 -13.35
CA ASP A 508 22.36 15.99 -12.22
C ASP A 508 21.64 14.86 -11.44
N GLY A 509 20.31 14.75 -11.54
CA GLY A 509 19.49 13.74 -10.86
C GLY A 509 19.45 12.39 -11.59
N PHE A 510 19.29 11.30 -10.84
CA PHE A 510 19.22 9.95 -11.40
C PHE A 510 17.79 9.61 -11.81
N GLU A 511 17.54 9.50 -13.11
CA GLU A 511 16.20 9.22 -13.66
C GLU A 511 16.18 7.94 -14.52
N THR A 512 15.10 7.17 -14.42
CA THR A 512 14.81 6.07 -15.34
C THR A 512 13.34 6.02 -15.73
N MET A 513 13.05 5.41 -16.87
CA MET A 513 11.71 5.22 -17.40
C MET A 513 11.58 3.79 -17.94
N TYR A 514 10.42 3.17 -17.75
CA TYR A 514 10.08 1.85 -18.28
C TYR A 514 8.88 1.95 -19.20
N GLU A 515 8.94 1.34 -20.37
CA GLU A 515 7.82 1.27 -21.30
C GLU A 515 7.12 -0.08 -21.19
N PHE A 516 5.84 -0.06 -20.82
CA PHE A 516 5.03 -1.27 -20.62
C PHE A 516 4.87 -2.04 -21.93
N ASN A 517 4.82 -3.37 -21.84
CA ASN A 517 4.70 -4.28 -23.00
C ASN A 517 5.81 -4.17 -24.07
N SER A 518 6.90 -3.41 -23.85
CA SER A 518 8.01 -3.18 -24.80
C SER A 518 8.81 -4.43 -25.23
N GLY A 519 8.43 -5.63 -24.76
CA GLY A 519 9.14 -6.90 -25.00
C GLY A 519 10.48 -7.02 -24.28
N THR A 520 10.97 -5.95 -23.65
CA THR A 520 12.26 -5.94 -22.94
C THR A 520 12.17 -6.66 -21.59
N THR A 521 13.24 -7.37 -21.23
CA THR A 521 13.39 -8.06 -19.94
C THR A 521 14.38 -7.36 -19.00
N GLU A 522 14.94 -6.22 -19.42
CA GLU A 522 15.83 -5.42 -18.59
C GLU A 522 15.03 -4.64 -17.55
N MET A 523 15.21 -5.03 -16.28
CA MET A 523 14.59 -4.33 -15.15
C MET A 523 15.30 -3.00 -14.93
N THR A 524 14.59 -1.90 -15.17
CA THR A 524 15.03 -0.52 -14.99
C THR A 524 15.20 -0.14 -13.51
N MET A 525 16.25 -0.72 -12.92
CA MET A 525 16.74 -0.39 -11.59
C MET A 525 17.79 0.73 -11.69
N ILE A 526 17.67 1.73 -10.83
CA ILE A 526 18.72 2.68 -10.51
C ILE A 526 19.35 2.24 -9.18
N GLU A 527 20.65 1.98 -9.15
CA GLU A 527 21.40 1.68 -7.93
C GLU A 527 22.71 2.46 -7.95
N ASN A 528 23.00 3.20 -6.88
CA ASN A 528 24.24 3.96 -6.77
C ASN A 528 24.59 4.31 -5.30
N CYS A 529 25.86 4.58 -5.06
CA CYS A 529 26.35 5.24 -3.86
C CYS A 529 26.36 6.75 -4.09
N ILE A 530 25.88 7.56 -3.14
CA ILE A 530 25.92 9.02 -3.24
C ILE A 530 26.53 9.69 -2.00
N ASP A 531 27.40 10.67 -2.24
CA ASP A 531 27.84 11.64 -1.24
C ASP A 531 26.67 12.57 -0.85
N LEU A 532 26.74 13.25 0.30
CA LEU A 532 25.70 14.19 0.75
C LEU A 532 26.28 15.60 0.97
N PRO A 533 25.84 16.63 0.22
CA PRO A 533 24.94 16.59 -0.94
C PRO A 533 25.61 15.99 -2.18
N PHE A 534 24.84 15.34 -3.06
CA PHE A 534 25.39 14.55 -4.17
C PHE A 534 25.75 15.38 -5.42
N ALA A 535 25.24 16.61 -5.50
CA ALA A 535 25.60 17.58 -6.52
C ALA A 535 25.56 19.02 -5.95
N LYS A 536 26.00 20.01 -6.74
CA LYS A 536 26.17 21.40 -6.28
C LYS A 536 24.84 22.14 -6.13
N THR A 537 24.16 21.90 -5.00
CA THR A 537 22.88 22.54 -4.65
C THR A 537 22.97 24.07 -4.63
N ARG A 538 22.04 24.75 -5.28
CA ARG A 538 21.72 26.18 -5.15
C ARG A 538 20.48 26.35 -4.27
N ARG A 539 20.29 27.53 -3.65
CA ARG A 539 19.05 27.79 -2.89
C ARG A 539 17.92 28.13 -3.87
N ILE A 540 16.92 27.26 -3.96
CA ILE A 540 15.71 27.46 -4.79
C ILE A 540 14.48 27.52 -3.88
N GLU A 541 13.79 28.65 -3.90
CA GLU A 541 12.41 28.74 -3.42
C GLU A 541 11.51 28.08 -4.46
N LEU A 542 10.74 27.08 -4.01
CA LEU A 542 9.64 26.50 -4.77
C LEU A 542 8.39 27.13 -4.21
N LYS A 543 7.54 27.61 -5.11
CA LYS A 543 6.22 28.18 -4.79
C LYS A 543 5.26 27.48 -5.74
N VAL A 544 4.17 26.93 -5.18
CA VAL A 544 2.98 26.70 -5.99
C VAL A 544 2.48 28.10 -6.32
N ASP A 545 2.35 28.44 -7.60
CA ASP A 545 2.03 29.82 -7.97
C ASP A 545 0.69 30.24 -7.36
N GLN A 546 0.69 31.35 -6.62
CA GLN A 546 -0.50 31.92 -6.00
C GLN A 546 -1.35 32.75 -6.99
N SER A 547 -1.03 32.69 -8.29
CA SER A 547 -2.05 32.86 -9.31
C SER A 547 -3.03 31.71 -9.14
N GLU A 548 -4.20 31.98 -8.55
CA GLU A 548 -5.30 31.04 -8.28
C GLU A 548 -5.36 29.94 -9.35
N VAL A 549 -4.76 28.77 -9.09
CA VAL A 549 -4.75 27.68 -10.07
C VAL A 549 -6.09 27.00 -9.92
N HIS A 550 -7.00 27.41 -10.79
CA HIS A 550 -8.42 27.09 -10.74
C HIS A 550 -8.69 25.59 -10.99
N ARG A 551 -8.29 24.71 -10.07
CA ARG A 551 -8.49 23.26 -10.15
C ARG A 551 -9.94 22.89 -9.85
N ALA A 552 -10.35 21.74 -10.37
CA ALA A 552 -11.67 21.16 -10.14
C ALA A 552 -11.84 20.76 -8.67
N ASP A 553 -12.90 21.25 -8.02
CA ASP A 553 -13.39 20.76 -6.74
C ASP A 553 -13.90 19.32 -6.94
N GLU A 554 -13.02 18.36 -6.60
CA GLU A 554 -13.26 16.92 -6.68
C GLU A 554 -14.61 16.55 -6.03
N SER A 555 -14.98 17.18 -4.91
CA SER A 555 -16.24 16.87 -4.21
C SER A 555 -17.47 17.32 -5.00
N ARG A 556 -17.41 18.44 -5.73
CA ARG A 556 -18.51 18.90 -6.59
C ARG A 556 -18.57 18.09 -7.87
N LEU A 557 -17.42 17.71 -8.43
CA LEU A 557 -17.35 16.85 -9.61
C LEU A 557 -17.95 15.47 -9.30
N GLU A 558 -17.65 14.87 -8.15
CA GLU A 558 -18.31 13.64 -7.68
C GLU A 558 -19.83 13.81 -7.54
N ASN A 559 -20.31 14.92 -6.94
CA ASN A 559 -21.74 15.19 -6.80
C ASN A 559 -22.47 15.41 -8.14
N LEU A 560 -21.78 15.94 -9.16
CA LEU A 560 -22.33 16.13 -10.52
C LEU A 560 -22.17 14.87 -11.41
N GLY A 561 -21.22 14.00 -11.10
CA GLY A 561 -20.99 12.70 -11.77
C GLY A 561 -21.66 11.50 -11.08
N ALA A 562 -22.54 11.75 -10.10
CA ALA A 562 -22.97 10.81 -9.06
C ALA A 562 -23.75 9.54 -9.49
N PHE A 563 -23.81 9.21 -10.78
CA PHE A 563 -24.34 7.93 -11.27
C PHE A 563 -23.28 6.84 -11.38
N HIS A 564 -22.07 7.16 -11.86
CA HIS A 564 -21.05 6.14 -12.13
C HIS A 564 -20.29 5.74 -10.85
N ASP A 565 -19.90 6.75 -10.07
CA ASP A 565 -19.01 6.58 -8.92
C ASP A 565 -19.71 6.01 -7.68
N ASP A 566 -21.03 6.21 -7.57
CA ASP A 566 -21.87 5.69 -6.48
C ASP A 566 -22.07 4.17 -6.58
N LEU A 567 -22.13 3.61 -7.79
CA LEU A 567 -22.14 2.14 -8.03
C LEU A 567 -20.84 1.50 -7.55
N VAL A 568 -19.70 2.12 -7.89
CA VAL A 568 -18.36 1.70 -7.48
C VAL A 568 -18.20 1.79 -5.97
N LYS A 569 -18.50 2.94 -5.36
CA LYS A 569 -18.33 3.20 -3.93
C LYS A 569 -19.30 2.41 -3.04
N LYS A 570 -20.52 2.07 -3.50
CA LYS A 570 -21.49 1.28 -2.71
C LYS A 570 -21.31 -0.23 -2.80
N LYS A 571 -20.79 -0.79 -3.91
CA LYS A 571 -20.57 -2.24 -4.03
C LYS A 571 -19.16 -2.70 -3.64
N ASN A 572 -18.14 -1.85 -3.73
CA ASN A 572 -16.75 -2.26 -3.51
C ASN A 572 -16.30 -2.30 -2.03
N GLN A 573 -17.10 -2.93 -1.14
CA GLN A 573 -16.62 -3.30 0.20
C GLN A 573 -16.32 -4.80 0.28
N VAL A 574 -15.06 -5.15 0.57
CA VAL A 574 -14.70 -6.52 0.94
C VAL A 574 -15.15 -6.74 2.39
N VAL A 575 -16.42 -7.14 2.56
CA VAL A 575 -17.11 -7.16 3.87
C VAL A 575 -16.40 -8.09 4.86
N GLN A 576 -15.96 -9.28 4.41
CA GLN A 576 -15.09 -10.17 5.19
C GLN A 576 -14.05 -10.89 4.31
N GLU A 577 -12.89 -11.20 4.89
CA GLU A 577 -11.85 -12.04 4.28
C GLU A 577 -11.55 -13.23 5.20
N LYS A 578 -11.58 -14.45 4.65
CA LYS A 578 -11.30 -15.69 5.38
C LYS A 578 -9.96 -16.25 4.92
N TYR A 579 -9.01 -16.43 5.83
CA TYR A 579 -7.63 -16.80 5.46
C TYR A 579 -7.53 -18.29 5.07
N TRP A 580 -7.13 -18.56 3.82
CA TRP A 580 -6.85 -19.90 3.29
C TRP A 580 -5.48 -19.92 2.60
N LYS A 581 -4.46 -20.26 3.39
CA LYS A 581 -3.05 -20.35 2.99
C LYS A 581 -2.83 -21.08 1.65
N ASP A 582 -2.04 -20.45 0.78
CA ASP A 582 -1.69 -20.85 -0.59
C ASP A 582 -2.92 -21.23 -1.45
N CYS A 583 -4.13 -20.78 -1.09
CA CYS A 583 -5.41 -21.24 -1.65
C CYS A 583 -5.51 -22.77 -1.83
N GLY A 584 -4.98 -23.51 -0.85
CA GLY A 584 -4.96 -24.98 -0.83
C GLY A 584 -3.87 -25.65 -1.67
N LEU A 585 -2.98 -24.89 -2.32
CA LEU A 585 -1.85 -25.45 -3.07
C LEU A 585 -0.85 -26.15 -2.13
N LYS A 586 -0.29 -27.26 -2.61
CA LYS A 586 0.74 -28.04 -1.87
C LYS A 586 2.13 -27.39 -1.87
N LYS A 587 2.32 -26.33 -2.66
CA LYS A 587 3.54 -25.51 -2.76
C LYS A 587 3.10 -24.05 -2.90
N PRO A 588 3.80 -23.09 -2.28
CA PRO A 588 3.56 -21.67 -2.52
C PRO A 588 3.95 -21.30 -3.96
N CYS A 589 3.38 -20.20 -4.45
CA CYS A 589 3.69 -19.60 -5.74
C CYS A 589 4.95 -18.70 -5.69
N ASP A 590 5.58 -18.46 -6.84
CA ASP A 590 6.74 -17.56 -6.98
C ASP A 590 6.31 -16.07 -6.97
N GLU A 591 7.23 -15.13 -6.69
CA GLU A 591 6.93 -13.69 -6.44
C GLU A 591 6.18 -12.97 -7.59
N ASP A 592 6.35 -13.44 -8.84
CA ASP A 592 5.65 -12.97 -10.05
C ASP A 592 4.25 -13.61 -10.26
N SER A 593 3.72 -14.32 -9.26
CA SER A 593 2.45 -15.05 -9.36
C SER A 593 1.63 -15.06 -8.06
N ILE A 594 0.33 -15.37 -8.19
CA ILE A 594 -0.68 -15.31 -7.13
C ILE A 594 -1.33 -16.69 -7.01
N ALA A 595 -1.42 -17.24 -5.79
CA ALA A 595 -2.17 -18.48 -5.57
C ALA A 595 -3.67 -18.24 -5.76
N VAL A 596 -4.33 -19.05 -6.57
CA VAL A 596 -5.79 -18.98 -6.80
C VAL A 596 -6.46 -20.35 -6.67
N HIS A 597 -7.74 -20.35 -6.28
CA HIS A 597 -8.63 -21.52 -6.28
C HIS A 597 -10.04 -21.12 -6.72
N PHE A 598 -10.69 -21.99 -7.50
CA PHE A 598 -12.05 -21.83 -7.99
C PHE A 598 -12.86 -23.11 -7.78
N TYR A 599 -14.11 -22.94 -7.35
CA TYR A 599 -15.14 -23.97 -7.24
C TYR A 599 -16.51 -23.41 -7.62
N SER A 600 -17.18 -24.01 -8.61
CA SER A 600 -18.48 -23.52 -9.13
C SER A 600 -19.72 -24.14 -8.48
N GLY A 601 -19.54 -25.07 -7.52
CA GLY A 601 -20.63 -25.82 -6.88
C GLY A 601 -21.19 -26.96 -7.75
N GLU A 602 -21.64 -28.05 -7.12
CA GLU A 602 -22.29 -29.19 -7.81
C GLU A 602 -23.77 -28.93 -8.13
N HIS A 603 -24.44 -28.12 -7.31
CA HIS A 603 -25.84 -27.74 -7.46
C HIS A 603 -26.16 -26.50 -6.63
N LYS A 604 -27.35 -25.92 -6.81
CA LYS A 604 -27.94 -24.75 -6.11
C LYS A 604 -27.97 -24.74 -4.56
N GLU A 605 -27.35 -25.70 -3.89
CA GLU A 605 -27.24 -25.83 -2.43
C GLU A 605 -25.78 -26.06 -1.96
N ASP A 606 -24.81 -26.00 -2.87
CA ASP A 606 -23.37 -26.17 -2.59
C ASP A 606 -22.61 -24.91 -3.06
N SER A 607 -22.46 -23.93 -2.16
CA SER A 607 -22.00 -22.58 -2.50
C SER A 607 -20.64 -22.54 -3.21
N PRO A 608 -20.46 -21.59 -4.17
CA PRO A 608 -19.22 -21.44 -4.92
C PRO A 608 -18.10 -20.97 -4.00
N LYS A 609 -16.86 -21.28 -4.36
CA LYS A 609 -15.68 -20.92 -3.56
C LYS A 609 -14.62 -20.29 -4.45
N MET A 610 -14.14 -19.10 -4.07
CA MET A 610 -13.06 -18.41 -4.77
C MET A 610 -12.02 -17.95 -3.75
N CYS A 611 -10.76 -18.35 -3.94
CA CYS A 611 -9.64 -17.85 -3.15
C CYS A 611 -8.57 -17.23 -4.06
N ILE A 612 -8.02 -16.09 -3.63
CA ILE A 612 -6.97 -15.33 -4.32
C ILE A 612 -5.98 -14.82 -3.27
N GLY A 613 -4.70 -15.12 -3.41
CA GLY A 613 -3.63 -14.52 -2.59
C GLY A 613 -3.80 -14.76 -1.08
N ASP A 614 -4.00 -16.02 -0.68
CA ASP A 614 -4.36 -16.48 0.67
C ASP A 614 -5.75 -16.03 1.19
N LYS A 615 -6.55 -15.28 0.42
CA LYS A 615 -7.87 -14.80 0.83
C LYS A 615 -8.97 -15.62 0.16
N LEU A 616 -9.75 -16.37 0.93
CA LEU A 616 -11.05 -16.87 0.49
C LEU A 616 -12.04 -15.70 0.50
N LEU A 617 -12.66 -15.46 -0.66
CA LEU A 617 -13.48 -14.30 -0.98
C LEU A 617 -14.96 -14.64 -1.13
N PHE A 618 -15.26 -15.79 -1.72
CA PHE A 618 -16.61 -16.36 -1.79
C PHE A 618 -16.58 -17.74 -1.16
N ASP A 619 -17.61 -18.04 -0.35
CA ASP A 619 -17.84 -19.28 0.38
C ASP A 619 -19.30 -19.25 0.88
N GLU A 620 -19.78 -20.31 1.54
CA GLU A 620 -21.05 -20.27 2.27
C GLU A 620 -21.07 -19.09 3.28
N GLU A 621 -22.14 -18.30 3.26
CA GLU A 621 -22.34 -17.06 4.05
C GLU A 621 -21.27 -15.95 3.88
N LEU A 622 -20.44 -15.98 2.82
CA LEU A 622 -19.32 -15.03 2.63
C LEU A 622 -19.48 -14.12 1.41
N ASN A 623 -19.48 -12.80 1.64
CA ASN A 623 -19.58 -11.73 0.63
C ASN A 623 -20.69 -11.95 -0.41
N ASP A 624 -21.88 -12.35 0.07
CA ASP A 624 -23.09 -12.58 -0.73
C ASP A 624 -22.91 -13.57 -1.90
N ALA A 625 -22.05 -14.58 -1.73
CA ALA A 625 -21.83 -15.66 -2.70
C ALA A 625 -23.15 -16.32 -3.16
N GLY A 626 -23.57 -16.04 -4.40
CA GLY A 626 -24.93 -16.28 -4.88
C GLY A 626 -25.01 -16.79 -6.32
N ARG A 627 -26.21 -17.17 -6.76
CA ARG A 627 -26.46 -17.64 -8.15
C ARG A 627 -26.08 -16.55 -9.13
N GLY A 628 -25.51 -16.92 -10.28
CA GLY A 628 -25.12 -15.99 -11.33
C GLY A 628 -23.61 -15.91 -11.40
N LEU A 629 -23.07 -14.70 -11.54
CA LEU A 629 -21.63 -14.46 -11.57
C LEU A 629 -21.15 -13.85 -10.26
N ASN A 630 -20.09 -14.43 -9.72
CA ASN A 630 -19.38 -13.96 -8.53
C ASN A 630 -17.98 -13.52 -8.99
N LEU A 631 -17.64 -12.24 -8.78
CA LEU A 631 -16.46 -11.60 -9.36
C LEU A 631 -15.55 -11.01 -8.28
N ALA A 632 -14.24 -11.08 -8.52
CA ALA A 632 -13.23 -10.39 -7.74
C ALA A 632 -12.31 -9.58 -8.65
N MET A 633 -12.20 -8.27 -8.38
CA MET A 633 -11.22 -7.40 -9.01
C MET A 633 -9.93 -7.42 -8.18
N MET A 634 -8.79 -7.60 -8.84
CA MET A 634 -7.47 -7.55 -8.20
C MET A 634 -6.48 -6.70 -8.99
N GLU A 635 -5.67 -5.94 -8.24
CA GLU A 635 -4.54 -5.21 -8.79
C GLU A 635 -3.36 -6.19 -9.00
N PRO A 636 -2.88 -6.40 -10.25
CA PRO A 636 -2.02 -7.53 -10.58
C PRO A 636 -0.66 -7.54 -9.88
N LYS A 637 -0.04 -6.38 -9.68
CA LYS A 637 1.40 -6.25 -9.39
C LYS A 637 1.66 -6.48 -7.90
N THR A 638 0.81 -5.91 -7.05
CA THR A 638 0.75 -6.27 -5.62
C THR A 638 0.04 -7.60 -5.39
N GLY A 639 -0.93 -7.98 -6.24
CA GLY A 639 -1.84 -9.11 -6.02
C GLY A 639 -2.95 -8.81 -5.03
N ARG A 640 -3.24 -7.52 -4.78
CA ARG A 640 -4.27 -7.08 -3.84
C ARG A 640 -5.65 -7.13 -4.48
N VAL A 641 -6.54 -7.94 -3.91
CA VAL A 641 -8.00 -7.85 -4.18
C VAL A 641 -8.49 -6.47 -3.74
N THR A 642 -9.15 -5.75 -4.66
CA THR A 642 -9.64 -4.38 -4.46
C THR A 642 -11.16 -4.29 -4.41
N ALA A 643 -11.88 -5.25 -5.01
CA ALA A 643 -13.33 -5.37 -4.87
C ALA A 643 -13.78 -6.84 -5.03
N VAL A 644 -14.92 -7.16 -4.44
CA VAL A 644 -15.68 -8.41 -4.66
C VAL A 644 -17.14 -8.03 -4.90
N VAL A 645 -17.82 -8.73 -5.81
CA VAL A 645 -19.21 -8.42 -6.16
C VAL A 645 -19.95 -9.65 -6.69
N HIS A 646 -21.27 -9.68 -6.49
CA HIS A 646 -22.18 -10.71 -6.97
C HIS A 646 -23.28 -10.10 -7.86
N PHE A 647 -23.72 -10.84 -8.89
CA PHE A 647 -24.85 -10.49 -9.75
C PHE A 647 -25.69 -11.74 -10.12
N ASP A 648 -27.00 -11.70 -9.86
CA ASP A 648 -27.95 -12.77 -10.22
C ASP A 648 -28.39 -12.68 -11.70
N THR A 649 -27.43 -12.89 -12.62
CA THR A 649 -27.63 -12.88 -14.09
C THR A 649 -28.54 -14.01 -14.62
N TYR A 650 -29.29 -14.66 -13.73
CA TYR A 650 -30.44 -15.51 -14.08
C TYR A 650 -31.79 -14.78 -13.91
N ARG A 651 -31.92 -13.89 -12.92
CA ARG A 651 -33.14 -13.08 -12.67
C ARG A 651 -33.06 -11.66 -13.19
N ASP A 652 -31.92 -11.02 -12.98
CA ASP A 652 -31.75 -9.58 -13.16
C ASP A 652 -30.96 -9.30 -14.43
N GLU A 653 -31.31 -8.23 -15.15
CA GLU A 653 -30.59 -7.78 -16.34
C GLU A 653 -29.14 -7.39 -16.01
N SER A 654 -28.18 -7.78 -16.84
CA SER A 654 -26.75 -7.61 -16.54
C SER A 654 -26.21 -6.17 -16.63
N HIS A 655 -27.06 -5.15 -16.79
CA HIS A 655 -26.64 -3.74 -16.85
C HIS A 655 -25.71 -3.34 -15.69
N GLY A 656 -26.05 -3.70 -14.46
CA GLY A 656 -25.20 -3.42 -13.29
C GLY A 656 -23.86 -4.18 -13.27
N LEU A 657 -23.76 -5.30 -13.99
CA LEU A 657 -22.50 -6.02 -14.22
C LEU A 657 -21.69 -5.35 -15.32
N GLU A 658 -22.35 -4.89 -16.39
CA GLU A 658 -21.73 -4.14 -17.49
C GLU A 658 -21.11 -2.84 -16.97
N GLU A 659 -21.85 -2.06 -16.17
CA GLU A 659 -21.36 -0.86 -15.47
C GLU A 659 -20.15 -1.18 -14.57
N TRP A 660 -20.19 -2.28 -13.81
CA TRP A 660 -19.09 -2.65 -12.92
C TRP A 660 -17.84 -3.11 -13.68
N LEU A 661 -18.02 -3.91 -14.75
CA LEU A 661 -16.91 -4.36 -15.61
C LEU A 661 -16.29 -3.20 -16.38
N ASP A 662 -17.07 -2.18 -16.74
CA ASP A 662 -16.55 -0.99 -17.40
C ASP A 662 -15.81 -0.08 -16.41
N ALA A 663 -16.30 0.05 -15.17
CA ALA A 663 -15.61 0.73 -14.08
C ALA A 663 -14.31 0.03 -13.59
N VAL A 664 -13.99 -1.19 -14.07
CA VAL A 664 -12.68 -1.83 -13.82
C VAL A 664 -11.57 -1.00 -14.49
N PRO A 665 -10.53 -0.56 -13.77
CA PRO A 665 -9.44 0.20 -14.39
C PRO A 665 -8.65 -0.66 -15.38
N THR A 666 -8.24 -0.06 -16.51
CA THR A 666 -7.40 -0.73 -17.52
C THR A 666 -6.17 -1.38 -16.89
N GLY A 667 -5.90 -2.63 -17.26
CA GLY A 667 -4.81 -3.43 -16.71
C GLY A 667 -5.12 -4.15 -15.39
N TYR A 668 -6.25 -3.92 -14.72
CA TYR A 668 -6.67 -4.74 -13.57
C TYR A 668 -7.15 -6.13 -14.03
N ILE A 669 -6.97 -7.13 -13.16
CA ILE A 669 -7.42 -8.51 -13.41
C ILE A 669 -8.80 -8.70 -12.78
N VAL A 670 -9.70 -9.34 -13.51
CA VAL A 670 -11.02 -9.77 -13.05
C VAL A 670 -11.07 -11.29 -13.03
N ALA A 671 -11.30 -11.87 -11.85
CA ALA A 671 -11.57 -13.29 -11.67
C ALA A 671 -13.08 -13.52 -11.50
N VAL A 672 -13.62 -14.55 -12.16
CA VAL A 672 -15.05 -14.86 -12.20
C VAL A 672 -15.30 -16.35 -11.95
N ILE A 673 -16.37 -16.66 -11.22
CA ILE A 673 -16.93 -18.01 -11.08
C ILE A 673 -18.46 -17.97 -11.22
N SER A 674 -19.03 -18.85 -12.04
CA SER A 674 -20.49 -19.04 -12.10
C SER A 674 -21.01 -19.97 -11.00
N PHE A 675 -22.27 -19.78 -10.60
CA PHE A 675 -22.97 -20.68 -9.66
C PHE A 675 -24.46 -20.82 -10.01
N ASP A 676 -25.00 -22.04 -9.86
CA ASP A 676 -26.37 -22.49 -10.23
C ASP A 676 -26.73 -22.22 -11.70
N GLU A 677 -26.98 -20.97 -12.06
CA GLU A 677 -27.32 -20.50 -13.41
C GLU A 677 -26.83 -19.05 -13.56
N ALA A 678 -26.23 -18.68 -14.69
CA ALA A 678 -25.62 -17.37 -14.90
C ALA A 678 -25.80 -16.77 -16.31
N SER A 679 -26.63 -17.39 -17.15
CA SER A 679 -26.67 -17.14 -18.59
C SER A 679 -28.00 -16.60 -19.12
N ASN A 680 -29.10 -16.75 -18.37
CA ASN A 680 -30.46 -16.44 -18.81
C ASN A 680 -30.71 -14.95 -19.07
N MET A 681 -30.12 -14.05 -18.26
CA MET A 681 -30.23 -12.58 -18.39
C MET A 681 -28.89 -11.91 -18.69
N LEU A 682 -27.90 -12.68 -19.15
CA LEU A 682 -26.56 -12.19 -19.51
C LEU A 682 -26.54 -11.69 -20.95
N THR A 683 -26.52 -10.36 -21.11
CA THR A 683 -26.62 -9.65 -22.40
C THR A 683 -25.41 -9.90 -23.31
N ASP A 684 -25.58 -9.61 -24.60
CA ASP A 684 -24.47 -9.64 -25.57
C ASP A 684 -23.40 -8.57 -25.26
N MET A 685 -23.77 -7.47 -24.60
CA MET A 685 -22.80 -6.46 -24.14
C MET A 685 -21.92 -6.99 -23.01
N ALA A 686 -22.49 -7.66 -22.01
CA ALA A 686 -21.71 -8.31 -20.96
C ALA A 686 -20.78 -9.40 -21.54
N ARG A 687 -21.25 -10.17 -22.52
CA ARG A 687 -20.42 -11.17 -23.24
C ARG A 687 -19.26 -10.51 -23.98
N ARG A 688 -19.53 -9.40 -24.68
CA ARG A 688 -18.52 -8.62 -25.41
C ARG A 688 -17.45 -8.04 -24.48
N ILE A 689 -17.83 -7.48 -23.33
CA ILE A 689 -16.85 -6.97 -22.35
C ILE A 689 -15.95 -8.11 -21.85
N PHE A 690 -16.51 -9.30 -21.57
CA PHE A 690 -15.68 -10.46 -21.20
C PHE A 690 -14.76 -10.93 -22.33
N TYR A 691 -15.24 -10.94 -23.59
CA TYR A 691 -14.42 -11.25 -24.77
C TYR A 691 -13.23 -10.27 -24.89
N GLU A 692 -13.46 -8.97 -24.71
CA GLU A 692 -12.43 -7.92 -24.73
C GLU A 692 -11.54 -7.91 -23.46
N MET A 693 -11.97 -8.55 -22.37
CA MET A 693 -11.13 -8.95 -21.24
C MET A 693 -10.33 -10.25 -21.48
N GLY A 694 -10.42 -10.84 -22.67
CA GLY A 694 -9.66 -12.02 -23.09
C GLY A 694 -10.41 -13.35 -23.00
N SER A 695 -11.75 -13.35 -22.89
CA SER A 695 -12.57 -14.58 -22.88
C SER A 695 -12.68 -15.22 -24.27
N SER A 696 -12.62 -16.55 -24.31
CA SER A 696 -12.74 -17.38 -25.50
C SER A 696 -13.96 -18.31 -25.47
N MET A 697 -14.62 -18.49 -24.31
CA MET A 697 -15.76 -19.41 -24.14
C MET A 697 -17.06 -18.72 -23.71
N ILE A 698 -17.08 -17.41 -23.45
CA ILE A 698 -18.28 -16.70 -22.95
C ILE A 698 -19.52 -16.85 -23.87
N ASP A 699 -19.35 -16.78 -25.19
CA ASP A 699 -20.44 -16.97 -26.17
C ASP A 699 -20.98 -18.41 -26.20
N ARG A 700 -20.22 -19.36 -25.62
CA ARG A 700 -20.60 -20.77 -25.48
C ARG A 700 -21.29 -21.05 -24.14
N MET A 701 -21.39 -20.07 -23.23
CA MET A 701 -22.08 -20.21 -21.95
C MET A 701 -23.59 -20.40 -22.17
N LYS A 702 -24.15 -21.42 -21.50
CA LYS A 702 -25.55 -21.86 -21.60
C LYS A 702 -26.15 -22.08 -20.21
N PHE A 703 -27.47 -22.28 -20.17
CA PHE A 703 -28.24 -22.57 -18.96
C PHE A 703 -27.54 -23.62 -18.09
N ARG A 704 -27.18 -23.25 -16.85
CA ARG A 704 -26.47 -24.10 -15.85
C ARG A 704 -25.06 -24.56 -16.23
N ALA A 705 -24.36 -23.82 -17.09
CA ALA A 705 -22.93 -24.03 -17.32
C ALA A 705 -22.08 -23.61 -16.11
N SER A 706 -21.13 -24.47 -15.75
CA SER A 706 -20.05 -24.11 -14.82
C SER A 706 -18.94 -23.46 -15.63
N TRP A 707 -18.57 -22.23 -15.27
CA TRP A 707 -17.55 -21.42 -15.94
C TRP A 707 -16.66 -20.76 -14.89
N TYR A 708 -15.34 -20.80 -15.10
CA TYR A 708 -14.43 -19.87 -14.46
C TYR A 708 -13.64 -19.12 -15.52
N PHE A 709 -13.31 -17.87 -15.22
CA PHE A 709 -12.56 -17.00 -16.12
C PHE A 709 -11.68 -16.06 -15.33
N ILE A 710 -10.48 -15.79 -15.85
CA ILE A 710 -9.60 -14.74 -15.35
C ILE A 710 -9.16 -13.90 -16.54
N GLY A 711 -9.74 -12.71 -16.62
CA GLY A 711 -9.50 -11.70 -17.64
C GLY A 711 -8.67 -10.53 -17.12
N GLN A 712 -8.26 -9.64 -18.02
CA GLN A 712 -7.62 -8.36 -17.68
C GLN A 712 -8.20 -7.27 -18.58
N LYS A 713 -8.67 -6.13 -18.03
CA LYS A 713 -9.27 -5.09 -18.88
C LYS A 713 -8.23 -4.53 -19.84
N GLY A 714 -8.51 -4.62 -21.14
CA GLY A 714 -7.56 -4.26 -22.19
C GLY A 714 -6.44 -5.29 -22.39
N ILE A 715 -6.69 -6.59 -22.25
CA ILE A 715 -5.74 -7.61 -22.74
C ILE A 715 -5.99 -7.88 -24.23
N GLY A 716 -5.01 -7.55 -25.09
CA GLY A 716 -5.15 -7.60 -26.54
C GLY A 716 -5.20 -9.00 -27.18
N ALA A 717 -5.48 -10.05 -26.40
CA ALA A 717 -5.53 -11.46 -26.82
C ALA A 717 -6.19 -12.34 -25.72
N TYR A 718 -6.68 -13.53 -26.11
CA TYR A 718 -7.31 -14.47 -25.17
C TYR A 718 -6.39 -14.93 -24.03
N THR A 719 -6.95 -15.10 -22.83
CA THR A 719 -6.22 -15.67 -21.68
C THR A 719 -6.35 -17.20 -21.65
N PRO A 720 -5.35 -17.93 -21.10
CA PRO A 720 -5.40 -19.38 -20.94
C PRO A 720 -6.07 -19.79 -19.61
N PHE A 721 -6.65 -18.85 -18.88
CA PHE A 721 -7.20 -19.03 -17.52
C PHE A 721 -8.72 -19.03 -17.56
N GLU A 722 -9.27 -19.92 -18.39
CA GLU A 722 -10.69 -20.08 -18.64
C GLU A 722 -11.03 -21.56 -18.81
N ASP A 723 -12.16 -22.02 -18.27
CA ASP A 723 -12.74 -23.34 -18.57
C ASP A 723 -14.27 -23.30 -18.48
N LEU A 724 -14.94 -24.12 -19.28
CA LEU A 724 -16.39 -24.13 -19.45
C LEU A 724 -16.94 -25.55 -19.56
N ASN A 725 -17.60 -26.02 -18.51
CA ASN A 725 -18.38 -27.24 -18.52
C ASN A 725 -19.83 -26.93 -18.93
N ILE A 726 -20.29 -27.55 -20.01
CA ILE A 726 -21.66 -27.42 -20.55
C ILE A 726 -22.51 -28.61 -20.06
N PRO A 727 -23.74 -28.39 -19.55
CA PRO A 727 -24.56 -29.49 -19.03
C PRO A 727 -25.19 -30.36 -20.13
N SER A 728 -25.57 -31.58 -19.75
CA SER A 728 -26.38 -32.48 -20.57
C SER A 728 -27.85 -32.39 -20.16
N GLY A 729 -28.68 -31.73 -20.98
CA GLY A 729 -30.08 -31.47 -20.66
C GLY A 729 -30.25 -30.43 -19.55
N ASN A 730 -31.25 -30.59 -18.69
CA ASN A 730 -31.60 -29.61 -17.64
C ASN A 730 -30.81 -29.77 -16.33
N ASN A 731 -29.85 -30.69 -16.28
CA ASN A 731 -28.97 -30.89 -15.13
C ASN A 731 -27.97 -29.71 -14.99
N TRP A 732 -27.29 -29.63 -13.85
CA TRP A 732 -26.09 -28.79 -13.72
C TRP A 732 -24.92 -29.41 -14.47
N ALA A 733 -23.99 -28.57 -14.91
CA ALA A 733 -22.73 -29.03 -15.48
C ALA A 733 -21.83 -29.68 -14.41
N THR A 734 -20.79 -30.40 -14.84
CA THR A 734 -19.76 -30.87 -13.89
C THR A 734 -19.10 -29.67 -13.20
N PRO A 735 -18.91 -29.70 -11.87
CA PRO A 735 -18.32 -28.58 -11.14
C PRO A 735 -16.89 -28.36 -11.62
N ILE A 736 -16.54 -27.09 -11.82
CA ILE A 736 -15.14 -26.69 -11.98
C ILE A 736 -14.50 -26.70 -10.59
N LYS A 737 -13.32 -27.31 -10.47
CA LYS A 737 -12.54 -27.35 -9.22
C LYS A 737 -11.05 -27.31 -9.52
N THR A 738 -10.44 -26.13 -9.46
CA THR A 738 -9.05 -25.93 -9.87
C THR A 738 -8.29 -25.04 -8.88
N SER A 739 -6.97 -25.26 -8.75
CA SER A 739 -6.04 -24.38 -8.04
C SER A 739 -4.74 -24.28 -8.81
N PHE A 740 -4.20 -23.07 -8.98
CA PHE A 740 -2.95 -22.84 -9.70
C PHE A 740 -2.29 -21.51 -9.27
N CYS A 741 -1.09 -21.24 -9.79
CA CYS A 741 -0.39 -19.97 -9.63
C CYS A 741 -0.69 -19.08 -10.85
N LEU A 742 -1.54 -18.07 -10.66
CA LEU A 742 -1.89 -17.07 -11.66
C LEU A 742 -0.69 -16.11 -11.89
N PRO A 743 -0.16 -15.96 -13.11
CA PRO A 743 0.88 -14.98 -13.40
C PRO A 743 0.35 -13.55 -13.25
N LYS A 744 1.14 -12.65 -12.65
CA LYS A 744 0.74 -11.24 -12.47
C LYS A 744 0.64 -10.46 -13.78
N ALA A 745 1.49 -10.78 -14.76
CA ALA A 745 1.47 -10.18 -16.09
C ALA A 745 0.76 -11.11 -17.09
N LEU A 746 -0.57 -11.04 -17.16
CA LEU A 746 -1.37 -11.90 -18.06
C LEU A 746 -1.07 -11.64 -19.55
N SER A 747 -0.68 -10.42 -19.93
CA SER A 747 -0.22 -10.10 -21.30
C SER A 747 0.94 -10.97 -21.80
N LYS A 748 1.75 -11.56 -20.88
CA LYS A 748 2.86 -12.46 -21.22
C LYS A 748 2.43 -13.92 -21.42
N TRP A 749 1.18 -14.24 -21.11
CA TRP A 749 0.57 -15.57 -21.18
C TRP A 749 -0.61 -15.65 -22.16
N SER A 750 -0.82 -14.61 -22.96
CA SER A 750 -1.78 -14.60 -24.07
C SER A 750 -1.70 -15.88 -24.92
N GLY A 751 -2.85 -16.36 -25.38
CA GLY A 751 -2.96 -17.48 -26.32
C GLY A 751 -2.41 -17.16 -27.71
N ARG A 752 -3.06 -17.65 -28.78
CA ARG A 752 -2.65 -17.30 -30.15
C ARG A 752 -2.67 -15.79 -30.33
N LYS A 753 -1.49 -15.17 -30.44
CA LYS A 753 -1.36 -13.86 -31.08
C LYS A 753 -1.94 -13.94 -32.48
N ASP A 754 -2.68 -12.92 -32.88
CA ASP A 754 -2.98 -12.70 -34.29
C ASP A 754 -1.64 -12.58 -35.05
N PRO A 755 -1.40 -13.30 -36.16
CA PRO A 755 -0.14 -13.20 -36.90
C PRO A 755 0.20 -11.78 -37.40
N ALA A 756 -0.75 -10.84 -37.43
CA ALA A 756 -0.45 -9.41 -37.64
C ALA A 756 0.29 -8.74 -36.46
N SER A 757 0.15 -9.26 -35.24
CA SER A 757 0.45 -8.57 -33.97
C SER A 757 1.83 -8.86 -33.36
N ALA A 758 2.84 -9.18 -34.17
CA ALA A 758 4.15 -9.62 -33.67
C ALA A 758 4.88 -8.57 -32.78
N ASN A 759 4.75 -7.28 -33.13
CA ASN A 759 5.43 -6.13 -32.49
C ASN A 759 4.47 -5.13 -31.81
N ASP A 760 3.26 -5.58 -31.47
CA ASP A 760 2.07 -4.71 -31.45
C ASP A 760 1.86 -3.95 -30.12
N VAL A 761 2.18 -2.65 -30.10
CA VAL A 761 1.97 -1.73 -28.96
C VAL A 761 0.55 -1.16 -29.04
N ARG A 762 -0.43 -1.98 -28.66
CA ARG A 762 -1.85 -1.67 -28.87
C ARG A 762 -2.36 -0.52 -27.98
N ASN A 763 -3.06 0.47 -28.54
CA ASN A 763 -3.85 1.44 -27.77
C ASN A 763 -5.18 0.79 -27.38
N LEU A 764 -5.12 -0.03 -26.33
CA LEU A 764 -6.23 -0.86 -25.89
C LEU A 764 -7.46 -0.07 -25.41
N PRO A 765 -7.31 1.08 -24.71
CA PRO A 765 -8.43 2.02 -24.48
C PRO A 765 -9.11 2.50 -25.77
N LYS A 766 -8.33 2.93 -26.77
CA LYS A 766 -8.89 3.40 -28.05
C LYS A 766 -9.56 2.26 -28.82
N ARG A 767 -8.94 1.08 -28.88
CA ARG A 767 -9.53 -0.12 -29.50
C ARG A 767 -10.84 -0.56 -28.82
N HIS A 768 -10.94 -0.47 -27.50
CA HIS A 768 -12.18 -0.76 -26.76
C HIS A 768 -13.27 0.27 -27.07
N PHE A 769 -12.94 1.57 -27.04
CA PHE A 769 -13.86 2.64 -27.44
C PHE A 769 -14.38 2.46 -28.87
N CYS A 770 -13.47 2.22 -29.82
CA CYS A 770 -13.78 1.94 -31.24
C CYS A 770 -14.48 0.59 -31.49
N ALA A 771 -14.51 -0.30 -30.50
CA ALA A 771 -15.33 -1.51 -30.53
C ALA A 771 -16.74 -1.20 -30.01
N LYS A 772 -16.83 -0.42 -28.93
CA LYS A 772 -18.08 -0.02 -28.26
C LYS A 772 -18.93 0.95 -29.11
N TYR A 773 -18.30 1.81 -29.91
CA TYR A 773 -18.94 2.87 -30.70
C TYR A 773 -18.52 2.82 -32.18
N ASP A 774 -19.51 2.87 -33.08
CA ASP A 774 -19.35 2.65 -34.52
C ASP A 774 -19.23 3.94 -35.36
N ARG A 775 -19.42 5.11 -34.76
CA ARG A 775 -19.61 6.40 -35.48
C ARG A 775 -18.32 7.16 -35.80
N HIS A 776 -17.17 6.65 -35.37
CA HIS A 776 -15.91 7.37 -35.34
C HIS A 776 -14.95 6.96 -36.48
N GLU A 777 -15.46 6.76 -37.69
CA GLU A 777 -14.76 6.07 -38.80
C GLU A 777 -13.31 6.54 -39.03
N GLU A 778 -13.05 7.85 -39.17
CA GLU A 778 -11.70 8.37 -39.47
C GLU A 778 -10.71 8.23 -38.29
N PHE A 779 -11.22 8.11 -37.06
CA PHE A 779 -10.46 7.97 -35.82
C PHE A 779 -10.24 6.51 -35.44
N CYS A 780 -11.23 5.65 -35.76
CA CYS A 780 -11.26 4.21 -35.46
C CYS A 780 -10.84 3.32 -36.64
N ASN A 781 -10.47 3.89 -37.79
CA ASN A 781 -9.79 3.19 -38.88
C ASN A 781 -8.56 2.41 -38.37
N ASP A 782 -8.35 1.19 -38.88
CA ASP A 782 -7.29 0.26 -38.47
C ASP A 782 -5.89 0.90 -38.47
N GLU A 783 -5.61 1.78 -39.44
CA GLU A 783 -4.33 2.50 -39.56
C GLU A 783 -4.01 3.41 -38.36
N LYS A 784 -5.04 3.85 -37.61
CA LYS A 784 -4.92 4.79 -36.49
C LYS A 784 -5.35 4.20 -35.15
N LEU A 785 -5.83 2.94 -35.10
CA LEU A 785 -6.36 2.35 -33.87
C LEU A 785 -5.37 2.35 -32.70
N ASP A 786 -4.06 2.36 -32.98
CA ASP A 786 -3.00 2.32 -31.98
C ASP A 786 -2.25 3.65 -31.77
N ASP A 787 -2.70 4.75 -32.39
CA ASP A 787 -2.19 6.10 -32.14
C ASP A 787 -2.36 6.47 -30.65
N ARG A 788 -1.27 6.92 -29.99
CA ARG A 788 -1.36 7.44 -28.61
C ARG A 788 -1.97 8.84 -28.60
N ILE A 789 -2.94 9.04 -27.73
CA ILE A 789 -3.59 10.33 -27.50
C ILE A 789 -2.81 11.06 -26.40
N VAL A 790 -1.98 12.03 -26.78
CA VAL A 790 -1.12 12.77 -25.84
C VAL A 790 -1.08 14.28 -26.17
N PRO A 791 -1.03 15.17 -25.16
CA PRO A 791 -0.83 16.60 -25.37
C PRO A 791 0.43 16.95 -26.17
N ARG A 792 0.30 17.93 -27.07
CA ARG A 792 1.44 18.45 -27.86
C ARG A 792 2.46 19.16 -26.97
N ILE A 793 3.72 18.78 -27.16
CA ILE A 793 4.85 19.33 -26.39
C ILE A 793 5.05 20.81 -26.74
N LEU A 794 5.01 21.70 -25.74
CA LEU A 794 5.35 23.12 -25.93
C LEU A 794 6.82 23.27 -26.28
N ARG A 795 7.08 23.80 -27.48
CA ARG A 795 8.43 23.97 -28.05
C ARG A 795 9.18 25.15 -27.45
N ASN A 796 8.46 26.18 -27.00
CA ASN A 796 9.04 27.39 -26.42
C ASN A 796 9.01 27.34 -24.88
N GLU A 797 10.10 26.91 -24.24
CA GLU A 797 10.19 26.87 -22.78
C GLU A 797 10.00 28.23 -22.08
N ASN A 798 10.18 29.37 -22.77
CA ASN A 798 9.95 30.69 -22.16
C ASN A 798 8.47 30.94 -21.84
N ARG A 799 7.55 30.29 -22.57
CA ARG A 799 6.11 30.29 -22.25
C ARG A 799 5.75 29.31 -21.13
N ALA A 800 6.71 28.70 -20.42
CA ALA A 800 6.41 27.67 -19.41
C ALA A 800 5.50 28.15 -18.26
N ASN A 801 5.54 29.44 -17.93
CA ASN A 801 4.73 30.06 -16.89
C ASN A 801 3.70 31.05 -17.49
N ASP A 802 3.28 30.80 -18.73
CA ASP A 802 2.22 31.55 -19.41
C ASP A 802 0.89 31.36 -18.67
N PRO A 803 0.25 32.44 -18.18
CA PRO A 803 -0.92 32.33 -17.30
C PRO A 803 -2.12 31.66 -17.97
N ILE A 804 -2.20 31.60 -19.30
CA ILE A 804 -3.32 30.93 -19.99
C ILE A 804 -3.41 29.44 -19.64
N PHE A 805 -2.28 28.80 -19.30
CA PHE A 805 -2.23 27.37 -18.96
C PHE A 805 -2.84 27.03 -17.58
N ASN A 806 -3.25 28.06 -16.82
CA ASN A 806 -3.98 27.94 -15.55
C ASN A 806 -5.47 28.33 -15.67
N VAL A 807 -5.95 28.75 -16.84
CA VAL A 807 -7.37 29.08 -17.08
C VAL A 807 -8.14 27.80 -17.42
N PRO A 808 -9.27 27.49 -16.74
CA PRO A 808 -10.07 26.32 -17.03
C PRO A 808 -10.73 26.34 -18.40
N ILE A 809 -10.97 25.15 -18.94
CA ILE A 809 -11.60 24.92 -20.24
C ILE A 809 -12.82 24.01 -20.05
N LEU A 810 -14.01 24.56 -20.27
CA LEU A 810 -15.25 23.79 -20.39
C LEU A 810 -15.46 23.39 -21.85
N VAL A 811 -15.59 22.10 -22.12
CA VAL A 811 -16.12 21.61 -23.41
C VAL A 811 -17.59 21.25 -23.21
N ALA A 812 -18.48 21.95 -23.93
CA ALA A 812 -19.92 21.78 -23.85
C ALA A 812 -20.39 20.73 -24.86
N ALA A 813 -20.46 19.47 -24.44
CA ALA A 813 -20.93 18.36 -25.26
C ALA A 813 -22.45 18.36 -25.41
N GLY A 814 -22.95 18.01 -26.60
CA GLY A 814 -24.35 18.06 -26.99
C GLY A 814 -24.87 16.71 -27.46
N LEU A 815 -25.06 16.54 -28.78
CA LEU A 815 -25.60 15.32 -29.42
C LEU A 815 -24.66 14.68 -30.45
N ALA A 816 -23.47 15.25 -30.68
CA ALA A 816 -22.57 14.86 -31.77
C ALA A 816 -21.20 14.37 -31.25
N PRO A 817 -21.10 13.11 -30.78
CA PRO A 817 -19.86 12.54 -30.25
C PRO A 817 -18.66 12.65 -31.19
N ASP A 818 -18.83 12.53 -32.51
CA ASP A 818 -17.69 12.63 -33.44
C ASP A 818 -17.19 14.09 -33.62
N SER A 819 -18.10 15.06 -33.63
CA SER A 819 -17.74 16.48 -33.51
C SER A 819 -16.97 16.74 -32.21
N LEU A 820 -17.45 16.23 -31.07
CA LEU A 820 -16.74 16.30 -29.78
C LEU A 820 -15.34 15.64 -29.84
N ARG A 821 -15.21 14.51 -30.52
CA ARG A 821 -13.92 13.83 -30.76
C ARG A 821 -12.98 14.70 -31.61
N SER A 822 -13.50 15.37 -32.64
CA SER A 822 -12.76 16.35 -33.46
C SER A 822 -12.23 17.53 -32.62
N THR A 823 -13.10 18.05 -31.75
CA THR A 823 -12.80 19.12 -30.79
C THR A 823 -11.70 18.70 -29.80
N LEU A 824 -11.85 17.55 -29.14
CA LEU A 824 -10.85 17.03 -28.20
C LEU A 824 -9.51 16.69 -28.89
N GLN A 825 -9.54 16.17 -30.12
CA GLN A 825 -8.34 15.90 -30.92
C GLN A 825 -7.58 17.18 -31.31
N THR A 826 -8.28 18.26 -31.68
CA THR A 826 -7.63 19.55 -31.94
C THR A 826 -7.26 20.32 -30.66
N LEU A 827 -7.85 19.99 -29.51
CA LEU A 827 -7.44 20.48 -28.19
C LEU A 827 -6.14 19.85 -27.69
N MET A 828 -5.92 18.54 -27.93
CA MET A 828 -4.63 17.90 -27.64
C MET A 828 -3.48 18.42 -28.51
N ASN A 829 -3.79 18.94 -29.70
CA ASN A 829 -2.82 19.59 -30.58
C ASN A 829 -2.38 20.98 -30.11
N GLN A 830 -2.92 21.52 -29.01
CA GLN A 830 -2.52 22.83 -28.47
C GLN A 830 -1.23 22.73 -27.63
N GLU A 831 -0.24 23.57 -27.91
CA GLU A 831 1.02 23.56 -27.18
C GLU A 831 0.89 24.11 -25.75
N GLY A 832 1.10 23.24 -24.76
CA GLY A 832 1.09 23.60 -23.33
C GLY A 832 -0.25 23.42 -22.61
N ILE A 833 -1.26 22.83 -23.27
CA ILE A 833 -2.56 22.47 -22.68
C ILE A 833 -2.41 21.66 -21.37
N ASN A 834 -3.28 21.95 -20.41
CA ASN A 834 -3.31 21.29 -19.10
C ASN A 834 -4.61 20.49 -18.95
N THR A 835 -4.55 19.18 -19.23
CA THR A 835 -5.68 18.23 -19.21
C THR A 835 -6.47 18.22 -17.90
N GLN A 836 -5.80 18.49 -16.77
CA GLN A 836 -6.43 18.59 -15.44
C GLN A 836 -7.37 19.79 -15.27
N LEU A 837 -7.31 20.77 -16.18
CA LEU A 837 -8.19 21.95 -16.22
C LEU A 837 -9.20 21.90 -17.37
N VAL A 838 -9.21 20.83 -18.17
CA VAL A 838 -10.21 20.57 -19.20
C VAL A 838 -11.31 19.68 -18.62
N ILE A 839 -12.56 20.11 -18.75
CA ILE A 839 -13.73 19.32 -18.34
C ILE A 839 -14.79 19.32 -19.42
N VAL A 840 -15.29 18.13 -19.76
CA VAL A 840 -16.40 17.93 -20.70
C VAL A 840 -17.72 17.79 -19.94
N ALA A 841 -18.65 18.71 -20.14
CA ALA A 841 -19.99 18.60 -19.57
C ALA A 841 -20.95 18.04 -20.62
N TYR A 842 -21.65 16.95 -20.30
CA TYR A 842 -22.44 16.17 -21.26
C TYR A 842 -23.85 15.84 -20.74
N ASP A 843 -24.75 15.45 -21.65
CA ASP A 843 -26.07 14.93 -21.27
C ASP A 843 -26.01 13.43 -21.03
N LYS A 844 -26.75 12.95 -20.02
CA LYS A 844 -26.76 11.53 -19.57
C LYS A 844 -27.19 10.53 -20.66
N GLU A 845 -27.88 11.04 -21.68
CA GLU A 845 -28.35 10.26 -22.84
C GLU A 845 -27.20 9.87 -23.79
N TYR A 846 -26.00 10.46 -23.60
CA TYR A 846 -24.80 10.26 -24.42
C TYR A 846 -23.58 9.87 -23.55
N PRO A 847 -23.59 8.68 -22.90
CA PRO A 847 -22.46 8.21 -22.07
C PRO A 847 -21.16 8.01 -22.87
N GLU A 848 -21.26 7.84 -24.18
CA GLU A 848 -20.16 7.87 -25.17
C GLU A 848 -19.22 9.08 -24.97
N ASN A 849 -19.79 10.24 -24.62
CA ASN A 849 -19.02 11.46 -24.36
C ASN A 849 -18.14 11.35 -23.09
N ALA A 850 -18.53 10.55 -22.10
CA ALA A 850 -17.75 10.31 -20.89
C ALA A 850 -16.56 9.39 -21.16
N ASP A 851 -16.78 8.30 -21.90
CA ASP A 851 -15.72 7.37 -22.31
C ASP A 851 -14.69 8.06 -23.21
N LEU A 852 -15.18 8.88 -24.15
CA LEU A 852 -14.35 9.72 -25.00
C LEU A 852 -13.53 10.73 -24.17
N SER A 853 -14.12 11.36 -23.15
CA SER A 853 -13.39 12.25 -22.24
C SER A 853 -12.25 11.52 -21.51
N SER A 854 -12.54 10.32 -20.99
CA SER A 854 -11.57 9.45 -20.30
C SER A 854 -10.45 9.00 -21.24
N LEU A 855 -10.78 8.63 -22.48
CA LEU A 855 -9.85 8.26 -23.54
C LEU A 855 -8.92 9.43 -23.94
N PHE A 856 -9.41 10.67 -23.83
CA PHE A 856 -8.63 11.90 -24.03
C PHE A 856 -7.98 12.43 -22.73
N HIS A 857 -7.99 11.67 -21.64
CA HIS A 857 -7.39 12.02 -20.34
C HIS A 857 -7.94 13.30 -19.68
N VAL A 858 -9.16 13.72 -20.03
CA VAL A 858 -9.85 14.90 -19.47
C VAL A 858 -11.01 14.48 -18.57
N LYS A 859 -11.41 15.35 -17.64
CA LYS A 859 -12.50 15.07 -16.69
C LYS A 859 -13.87 15.32 -17.33
N SER A 860 -14.94 14.77 -16.77
CA SER A 860 -16.31 15.00 -17.26
C SER A 860 -17.36 14.96 -16.15
N PHE A 861 -18.55 15.53 -16.41
CA PHE A 861 -19.72 15.47 -15.51
C PHE A 861 -21.05 15.68 -16.25
N LEU A 862 -22.16 15.34 -15.58
CA LEU A 862 -23.51 15.43 -16.12
C LEU A 862 -24.10 16.85 -15.94
N LEU A 863 -24.91 17.28 -16.91
CA LEU A 863 -25.53 18.62 -17.06
C LEU A 863 -24.54 19.72 -17.49
N SER A 864 -24.64 20.13 -18.76
CA SER A 864 -23.88 21.23 -19.34
C SER A 864 -24.49 22.60 -18.98
N SER A 865 -23.96 23.26 -17.94
CA SER A 865 -24.26 24.66 -17.62
C SER A 865 -23.02 25.41 -17.12
N LEU A 866 -23.00 26.74 -17.32
CA LEU A 866 -21.91 27.57 -16.80
C LEU A 866 -21.92 27.66 -15.28
N ALA A 867 -23.08 27.59 -14.62
CA ALA A 867 -23.15 27.51 -13.16
C ALA A 867 -22.42 26.29 -12.62
N ASN A 868 -22.56 25.12 -13.26
CA ASN A 868 -21.86 23.91 -12.85
C ASN A 868 -20.34 24.05 -13.06
N ALA A 869 -19.90 24.62 -14.19
CA ALA A 869 -18.48 24.85 -14.45
C ALA A 869 -17.84 25.83 -13.44
N PHE A 870 -18.45 26.99 -13.18
CA PHE A 870 -17.96 27.93 -12.16
C PHE A 870 -18.14 27.41 -10.72
N SER A 871 -19.04 26.44 -10.49
CA SER A 871 -19.14 25.74 -9.21
C SER A 871 -17.98 24.75 -9.03
N VAL A 872 -17.69 23.92 -10.04
CA VAL A 872 -16.54 22.99 -10.06
C VAL A 872 -15.21 23.73 -10.01
N PHE A 873 -15.12 24.93 -10.58
CA PHE A 873 -13.96 25.80 -10.51
C PHE A 873 -14.24 27.02 -9.62
N PRO A 874 -14.35 26.86 -8.28
CA PRO A 874 -14.91 27.88 -7.39
C PRO A 874 -14.08 29.18 -7.32
N GLU A 875 -12.80 29.14 -7.70
CA GLU A 875 -11.92 30.33 -7.75
C GLU A 875 -11.83 31.00 -9.14
N ALA A 876 -12.26 30.33 -10.22
CA ALA A 876 -12.09 30.79 -11.61
C ALA A 876 -12.61 32.21 -11.90
N LYS A 877 -11.71 33.18 -12.09
CA LYS A 877 -12.09 34.53 -12.57
C LYS A 877 -12.50 34.51 -14.03
N GLU A 878 -11.78 33.76 -14.85
CA GLU A 878 -12.11 33.50 -16.25
C GLU A 878 -12.36 32.01 -16.49
N LEU A 879 -13.20 31.71 -17.48
CA LEU A 879 -13.45 30.36 -17.99
C LEU A 879 -13.35 30.40 -19.52
N ILE A 880 -12.58 29.50 -20.12
CA ILE A 880 -12.64 29.23 -21.56
C ILE A 880 -13.76 28.22 -21.80
N VAL A 881 -14.55 28.44 -22.85
CA VAL A 881 -15.61 27.52 -23.29
C VAL A 881 -15.37 27.13 -24.74
N ILE A 882 -15.74 25.89 -25.08
CA ILE A 882 -15.65 25.29 -26.42
C ILE A 882 -16.93 24.48 -26.64
N GLU A 883 -17.70 24.78 -27.69
CA GLU A 883 -18.88 24.02 -28.12
C GLU A 883 -18.48 22.73 -28.87
N GLU A 884 -19.34 21.71 -28.93
CA GLU A 884 -18.94 20.37 -29.39
C GLU A 884 -18.48 20.28 -30.85
N ASP A 885 -18.98 21.18 -31.70
CA ASP A 885 -18.75 21.27 -33.15
C ASP A 885 -17.51 22.10 -33.52
N VAL A 886 -16.65 22.42 -32.56
CA VAL A 886 -15.56 23.39 -32.70
C VAL A 886 -14.20 22.74 -32.97
N LYS A 887 -13.74 22.84 -34.22
CA LYS A 887 -12.39 22.43 -34.60
C LYS A 887 -11.39 23.57 -34.40
N LEU A 888 -10.38 23.36 -33.55
CA LEU A 888 -9.43 24.39 -33.13
C LEU A 888 -8.25 24.54 -34.12
N SER A 889 -7.78 25.78 -34.33
CA SER A 889 -6.54 26.05 -35.05
C SER A 889 -5.29 25.75 -34.22
N ASP A 890 -4.17 25.49 -34.90
CA ASP A 890 -2.86 25.15 -34.30
C ASP A 890 -2.33 26.22 -33.30
N ASP A 891 -2.80 27.47 -33.42
CA ASP A 891 -2.42 28.62 -32.57
C ASP A 891 -3.56 29.14 -31.67
N TRP A 892 -4.68 28.42 -31.54
CA TRP A 892 -5.86 28.85 -30.75
C TRP A 892 -5.51 29.22 -29.30
N LEU A 893 -4.72 28.41 -28.60
CA LEU A 893 -4.30 28.68 -27.21
C LEU A 893 -3.21 29.77 -27.14
N GLU A 894 -2.42 29.94 -28.20
CA GLU A 894 -1.43 31.03 -28.30
C GLU A 894 -2.13 32.38 -28.54
N TYR A 895 -3.17 32.42 -29.38
CA TYR A 895 -4.03 33.59 -29.57
C TYR A 895 -4.63 34.07 -28.23
N PHE A 896 -5.23 33.18 -27.44
CA PHE A 896 -5.76 33.56 -26.14
C PHE A 896 -4.65 34.06 -25.19
N SER A 897 -3.47 33.44 -25.16
CA SER A 897 -2.33 33.96 -24.37
C SER A 897 -1.92 35.38 -24.77
N ALA A 898 -1.89 35.68 -26.08
CA ALA A 898 -1.46 36.95 -26.62
C ALA A 898 -2.42 38.11 -26.28
N ILE A 899 -3.70 37.83 -26.07
CA ILE A 899 -4.70 38.82 -25.63
C ILE A 899 -4.97 38.81 -24.12
N TYR A 900 -4.60 37.76 -23.39
CA TYR A 900 -5.03 37.53 -22.00
C TYR A 900 -4.73 38.70 -21.06
N GLN A 901 -3.52 39.28 -21.15
CA GLN A 901 -3.16 40.44 -20.32
C GLN A 901 -4.02 41.68 -20.64
N SER A 902 -4.32 41.93 -21.91
CA SER A 902 -5.19 43.05 -22.32
C SER A 902 -6.64 42.82 -21.89
N PHE A 903 -7.13 41.58 -22.07
CA PHE A 903 -8.49 41.17 -21.73
C PHE A 903 -8.78 41.25 -20.23
N THR A 904 -7.88 40.72 -19.39
CA THR A 904 -8.05 40.73 -17.92
C THR A 904 -7.96 42.14 -17.32
N ASN A 905 -7.08 43.01 -17.85
CA ASN A 905 -6.93 44.38 -17.34
C ASN A 905 -8.01 45.35 -17.85
N ASP A 906 -8.60 45.12 -19.03
CA ASP A 906 -9.69 45.96 -19.55
C ASP A 906 -11.04 45.59 -18.91
N LYS A 907 -11.47 46.41 -17.94
CA LYS A 907 -12.79 46.29 -17.28
C LYS A 907 -13.99 46.65 -18.17
N THR A 908 -13.75 47.04 -19.41
CA THR A 908 -14.79 47.41 -20.39
C THR A 908 -14.86 46.43 -21.57
N VAL A 909 -14.33 45.22 -21.39
CA VAL A 909 -14.45 44.06 -22.29
C VAL A 909 -14.88 42.87 -21.46
N ASP A 910 -15.97 42.23 -21.84
CA ASP A 910 -16.67 41.24 -21.01
C ASP A 910 -16.22 39.79 -21.31
N PHE A 911 -15.94 39.52 -22.59
CA PHE A 911 -15.43 38.24 -23.09
C PHE A 911 -14.54 38.45 -24.33
N ALA A 912 -13.86 37.40 -24.77
CA ALA A 912 -13.18 37.38 -26.08
C ALA A 912 -13.53 36.10 -26.84
N LEU A 913 -13.85 36.22 -28.13
CA LEU A 913 -14.14 35.11 -29.04
C LEU A 913 -12.86 34.60 -29.70
N ALA A 914 -12.88 33.33 -30.10
CA ALA A 914 -11.97 32.76 -31.09
C ALA A 914 -12.55 32.79 -32.52
N TYR A 915 -13.86 32.99 -32.67
CA TYR A 915 -14.56 33.06 -33.96
C TYR A 915 -14.79 34.51 -34.42
N ASN A 916 -14.60 34.77 -35.71
CA ASN A 916 -15.04 36.01 -36.37
C ASN A 916 -16.26 35.73 -37.26
N PRO A 917 -17.48 36.15 -36.89
CA PRO A 917 -18.68 35.92 -37.69
C PRO A 917 -18.73 36.71 -39.01
N ASN A 918 -17.79 37.65 -39.20
CA ASN A 918 -17.59 38.37 -40.47
C ASN A 918 -16.27 37.96 -41.16
N GLY A 919 -15.59 36.93 -40.66
CA GLY A 919 -14.29 36.44 -41.11
C GLY A 919 -14.37 35.40 -42.21
N PHE A 920 -14.98 35.75 -43.35
CA PHE A 920 -14.98 34.91 -44.55
C PHE A 920 -13.59 34.92 -45.22
N ILE A 921 -13.38 34.03 -46.19
CA ILE A 921 -12.11 33.87 -46.91
C ILE A 921 -11.63 35.19 -47.55
N GLU A 922 -12.57 35.98 -48.08
CA GLU A 922 -12.27 37.26 -48.76
C GLU A 922 -12.30 38.49 -47.83
N THR A 923 -12.80 38.36 -46.60
CA THR A 923 -13.03 39.49 -45.67
C THR A 923 -12.23 39.41 -44.37
N SER A 924 -11.55 38.29 -44.12
CA SER A 924 -10.67 38.11 -42.95
C SER A 924 -9.47 39.07 -43.01
N GLY A 925 -9.16 39.69 -41.87
CA GLY A 925 -7.96 40.50 -41.72
C GLY A 925 -6.72 39.67 -41.34
N PRO A 926 -5.55 40.32 -41.17
CA PRO A 926 -4.32 39.63 -40.79
C PRO A 926 -4.44 38.89 -39.45
N ALA A 927 -3.83 37.70 -39.35
CA ALA A 927 -3.88 36.88 -38.14
C ALA A 927 -3.38 37.58 -36.87
N SER A 928 -2.51 38.59 -37.01
CA SER A 928 -1.99 39.43 -35.91
C SER A 928 -2.93 40.54 -35.43
N THR A 929 -4.13 40.67 -36.01
CA THR A 929 -5.08 41.75 -35.71
C THR A 929 -6.25 41.24 -34.88
N VAL A 930 -6.66 42.04 -33.89
CA VAL A 930 -7.83 41.78 -33.03
C VAL A 930 -8.67 43.05 -32.99
N TYR A 931 -9.98 42.90 -33.19
CA TYR A 931 -10.97 43.97 -33.13
C TYR A 931 -11.65 43.98 -31.76
N ARG A 932 -12.12 45.17 -31.35
CA ARG A 932 -13.05 45.36 -30.24
C ARG A 932 -14.39 45.78 -30.81
N ILE A 933 -15.43 45.00 -30.58
CA ILE A 933 -16.79 45.26 -31.10
C ILE A 933 -17.83 45.15 -29.98
N ASN A 934 -19.04 45.66 -30.23
CA ASN A 934 -20.15 45.64 -29.28
C ASN A 934 -21.29 44.77 -29.81
N GLY A 935 -22.07 44.18 -28.91
CA GLY A 935 -23.35 43.54 -29.22
C GLY A 935 -23.27 42.23 -30.01
N GLN A 936 -22.24 41.45 -29.73
CA GLN A 936 -22.03 40.11 -30.29
C GLN A 936 -22.51 39.04 -29.29
N ASN A 937 -23.02 37.91 -29.78
CA ASN A 937 -23.30 36.74 -28.93
C ASN A 937 -22.07 35.83 -28.85
N LEU A 938 -21.97 35.08 -27.75
CA LEU A 938 -21.04 33.95 -27.61
C LEU A 938 -21.37 32.88 -28.66
N ILE A 939 -20.34 32.25 -29.23
CA ILE A 939 -20.47 31.19 -30.24
C ILE A 939 -19.13 30.45 -30.39
N GLY A 940 -19.19 29.13 -30.56
CA GLY A 940 -18.04 28.26 -30.80
C GLY A 940 -17.09 28.20 -29.61
N SER A 941 -16.06 29.05 -29.61
CA SER A 941 -15.10 29.13 -28.51
C SER A 941 -14.81 30.57 -28.09
N TYR A 942 -14.75 30.76 -26.77
CA TYR A 942 -14.62 32.06 -26.13
C TYR A 942 -14.00 31.94 -24.73
N ILE A 943 -13.44 33.03 -24.22
CA ILE A 943 -13.08 33.21 -22.80
C ILE A 943 -14.00 34.26 -22.17
N ILE A 944 -14.66 33.89 -21.07
CA ILE A 944 -15.68 34.69 -20.37
C ILE A 944 -15.24 34.99 -18.93
N LYS A 945 -15.48 36.23 -18.47
CA LYS A 945 -15.29 36.61 -17.06
C LYS A 945 -16.48 36.13 -16.21
N ARG A 946 -16.19 35.61 -15.00
CA ARG A 946 -17.20 35.31 -13.97
C ARG A 946 -18.10 36.52 -13.69
N GLU A 947 -17.53 37.73 -13.73
CA GLU A 947 -18.26 38.98 -13.51
C GLU A 947 -19.44 39.15 -14.49
N LEU A 948 -19.28 38.79 -15.78
CA LEU A 948 -20.35 38.78 -16.77
C LEU A 948 -21.38 37.68 -16.48
N PHE A 949 -20.90 36.47 -16.16
CA PHE A 949 -21.75 35.32 -15.86
C PHE A 949 -22.69 35.59 -14.66
N GLU A 950 -22.14 36.05 -13.54
CA GLU A 950 -22.90 36.34 -12.32
C GLU A 950 -23.93 37.46 -12.51
N GLN A 951 -23.61 38.49 -13.31
CA GLN A 951 -24.48 39.65 -13.52
C GLN A 951 -25.58 39.41 -14.56
N TYR A 952 -25.28 38.73 -15.68
CA TYR A 952 -26.16 38.69 -16.86
C TYR A 952 -26.70 37.29 -17.19
N ILE A 953 -25.99 36.22 -16.84
CA ILE A 953 -26.35 34.85 -17.24
C ILE A 953 -27.03 34.10 -16.09
N ARG A 954 -26.35 33.99 -14.93
CA ARG A 954 -26.80 33.20 -13.76
C ARG A 954 -28.18 33.57 -13.25
N LEU A 955 -28.51 34.87 -13.24
CA LEU A 955 -29.81 35.38 -12.80
C LEU A 955 -30.95 35.11 -13.82
N ARG A 956 -30.61 34.73 -15.07
CA ARG A 956 -31.56 34.38 -16.13
C ARG A 956 -31.68 32.86 -16.35
N GLU A 957 -30.68 32.09 -15.94
CA GLU A 957 -30.62 30.61 -15.94
C GLU A 957 -31.85 29.96 -15.24
N PHE A 958 -32.46 30.66 -14.27
CA PHE A 958 -33.70 30.23 -13.60
C PHE A 958 -35.02 30.54 -14.37
N CYS A 959 -34.98 31.21 -15.52
CA CYS A 959 -36.14 31.89 -16.11
C CYS A 959 -36.60 31.32 -17.48
N CYS A 960 -36.52 30.01 -17.65
CA CYS A 960 -36.68 29.28 -18.92
C CYS A 960 -38.13 29.16 -19.45
N PHE A 961 -38.87 30.28 -19.57
CA PHE A 961 -40.19 30.32 -20.21
C PHE A 961 -40.18 30.86 -21.65
N GLU A 962 -39.13 31.57 -22.06
CA GLU A 962 -38.97 32.08 -23.43
C GLU A 962 -37.76 31.42 -24.13
N ARG A 963 -37.88 31.18 -25.44
CA ARG A 963 -36.84 30.53 -26.26
C ARG A 963 -35.92 31.60 -26.86
N SER A 964 -34.92 32.04 -26.10
CA SER A 964 -33.97 33.06 -26.57
C SER A 964 -32.55 32.83 -26.08
N ASN A 965 -31.58 33.00 -26.98
CA ASN A 965 -30.14 33.11 -26.69
C ASN A 965 -29.86 34.20 -25.64
N TRP A 966 -28.67 34.18 -25.04
CA TRP A 966 -28.26 35.21 -24.08
C TRP A 966 -28.20 36.59 -24.74
N ASP A 967 -29.04 37.49 -24.26
CA ASP A 967 -29.10 38.87 -24.75
C ASP A 967 -27.88 39.67 -24.26
N LEU A 968 -26.80 39.57 -25.01
CA LEU A 968 -25.51 40.23 -24.76
C LEU A 968 -25.33 41.46 -25.67
N ARG A 969 -26.43 42.07 -26.14
CA ARG A 969 -26.39 43.21 -27.10
C ARG A 969 -25.68 44.46 -26.58
N ASP A 970 -25.62 44.64 -25.26
CA ASP A 970 -24.87 45.74 -24.61
C ASP A 970 -23.41 45.38 -24.27
N SER A 971 -22.99 44.13 -24.47
CA SER A 971 -21.64 43.66 -24.15
C SER A 971 -20.58 44.14 -25.13
N THR A 972 -19.33 44.15 -24.68
CA THR A 972 -18.15 44.48 -25.48
C THR A 972 -17.19 43.29 -25.52
N VAL A 973 -16.73 42.93 -26.72
CA VAL A 973 -15.96 41.70 -26.98
C VAL A 973 -14.68 41.98 -27.77
N PHE A 974 -13.62 41.18 -27.53
CA PHE A 974 -12.50 41.04 -28.46
C PHE A 974 -12.74 39.90 -29.48
N VAL A 975 -12.53 40.19 -30.76
CA VAL A 975 -12.74 39.25 -31.89
C VAL A 975 -11.51 39.27 -32.80
N PRO A 976 -10.92 38.11 -33.17
CA PRO A 976 -9.73 38.10 -34.02
C PRO A 976 -10.10 38.46 -35.46
N ALA A 977 -9.21 39.08 -36.22
CA ALA A 977 -9.52 39.48 -37.59
C ALA A 977 -9.62 38.28 -38.56
N LEU A 978 -8.92 37.19 -38.25
CA LEU A 978 -9.03 35.86 -38.83
C LEU A 978 -9.45 34.90 -37.70
N SER A 979 -10.44 34.04 -37.94
CA SER A 979 -10.91 33.06 -36.94
C SER A 979 -9.79 32.12 -36.47
N ARG A 980 -9.91 31.63 -35.23
CA ARG A 980 -9.07 30.59 -34.61
C ARG A 980 -9.77 29.26 -34.40
N ILE A 981 -10.98 29.16 -34.93
CA ILE A 981 -11.77 27.93 -34.99
C ILE A 981 -12.47 27.81 -36.35
N GLU A 982 -12.82 26.58 -36.69
CA GLU A 982 -13.71 26.17 -37.76
C GLU A 982 -14.94 25.51 -37.10
N LEU A 983 -16.15 25.93 -37.49
CA LEU A 983 -17.40 25.33 -37.00
C LEU A 983 -17.79 24.18 -37.94
N GLN A 984 -18.13 23.02 -37.39
CA GLN A 984 -18.45 21.81 -38.16
C GLN A 984 -19.97 21.71 -38.41
N GLU A 985 -20.38 21.73 -39.68
CA GLU A 985 -21.76 21.44 -40.08
C GLU A 985 -22.01 19.92 -40.09
N ASP A 986 -22.32 19.35 -38.92
CA ASP A 986 -22.89 18.00 -38.84
C ASP A 986 -24.30 17.99 -39.48
N GLY A 987 -24.59 17.00 -40.32
CA GLY A 987 -25.76 16.98 -41.23
C GLY A 987 -27.16 16.88 -40.58
N GLY A 988 -27.28 17.09 -39.27
CA GLY A 988 -28.54 17.13 -38.53
C GLY A 988 -29.05 18.56 -38.35
N ILE A 989 -30.26 18.86 -38.82
CA ILE A 989 -30.86 20.20 -38.72
C ILE A 989 -31.17 20.53 -37.24
N LEU A 990 -30.24 21.21 -36.57
CA LEU A 990 -30.40 21.75 -35.22
C LEU A 990 -29.92 23.20 -35.19
N ASP A 991 -30.91 24.09 -35.16
CA ASP A 991 -30.78 25.55 -34.97
C ASP A 991 -29.91 25.89 -33.74
N ASP A 992 -28.99 26.84 -33.88
CA ASP A 992 -28.10 27.30 -32.81
C ASP A 992 -28.86 27.80 -31.58
N SER A 993 -30.12 28.25 -31.74
CA SER A 993 -31.00 28.57 -30.61
C SER A 993 -31.17 27.38 -29.66
N VAL A 994 -31.23 26.15 -30.19
CA VAL A 994 -31.38 24.90 -29.43
C VAL A 994 -30.07 24.49 -28.76
N LYS A 995 -28.91 24.86 -29.32
CA LYS A 995 -27.60 24.64 -28.71
C LYS A 995 -27.39 25.57 -27.50
N GLN A 996 -27.60 26.88 -27.67
CA GLN A 996 -27.44 27.86 -26.59
C GLN A 996 -28.49 27.72 -25.47
N GLN A 997 -29.66 27.17 -25.78
CA GLN A 997 -30.61 26.73 -24.76
C GLN A 997 -29.99 25.72 -23.79
N ARG A 998 -29.13 24.77 -24.22
CA ARG A 998 -28.61 23.73 -23.30
C ARG A 998 -27.74 24.29 -22.19
N LEU A 999 -26.84 25.23 -22.50
CA LEU A 999 -26.01 25.93 -21.52
C LEU A 999 -26.81 26.80 -20.52
N SER A 1000 -28.13 26.92 -20.68
CA SER A 1000 -28.98 27.84 -19.92
C SER A 1000 -30.37 27.34 -19.52
N SER A 1001 -30.78 26.14 -19.94
CA SER A 1001 -32.09 25.57 -19.66
C SER A 1001 -32.05 24.05 -19.38
N LYS A 1002 -31.40 23.66 -18.29
CA LYS A 1002 -31.63 22.38 -17.58
C LYS A 1002 -31.22 22.51 -16.11
#